data_AF-V8QVA5-F1
#
_entry.id   AF-V8QVA5-F1
#
_cell.length_a   1.000
_cell.length_b   1.000
_cell.length_c   1.000
_cell.angle_alpha   90.00
_cell.angle_beta   90.00
_cell.angle_gamma   90.00
#
_symmetry.space_group_name_H-M   'P 1'
#
loop_
_entity.id
_entity.type
_entity.pdbx_description
1 polymer ?
#
loop_
_entity_poly.entity_id
_entity_poly.type
_entity_poly.pdbx_seq_one_letter_code
_entity_poly.pdbx_strand_id
1 'polypeptide(L)'
;MAFSTAVFTFMIFSLPARAFFFRLNRLGAGLLVLALVALFCAAPVWAQDKDAPADIAQVLKQAQGQIDPIKKQLEKIADTPLDDSALAEMREQALKTQSAAADAAAALAPKLKDVQERLAELGPADAATPEAPNISEQRGQLGKESSKLDSQIKLARLISVEAEQAAEQLSKERRLRFQAQLGERTTSIVSGTFWTDLTREWTRDSIRTQPLASELSGMLATITPTLGIVMAVIIALIIAVRLVFEELLLKVMTHFVAPGRLRRSLYAVVVVLMSAVAFGLVAETIRTGLTWTQDPTGTMVDILGHFVLVSWFCGFVAGLGKALLAAHHASWRLIPMRDDVALNLRWFPVALAGIISLGWFIQGVFATVYASLALTVAVNCIISLTTSVAIGVAMVRSRRRYATETDATQRSNQMSIPGWLNVVINLAGIALIVSQIALVLGYVALGSIIVQQLVWIFLVLLSAYLLAVLIEDTCTVMLIAVKRQDGQEEATAYPAIRSQLLVLASGLGRLLIVLLALALLLAPFGGGPTEWLRNFSFLYSGVKLGEVQIRPTAILIALAVLVLGFALVKILQNWLSDQYLPTTRMDAGMRASASALFGYAGYVLAGALTLSALGIGLERVAWIASALSVGIGFGLQAIVQNFVSGLILLAERPVKVGDWVSLDGAEGDIRRINVRATEIQLWDRSTMIVPNSEFITKVVRNVTHASPIGRVLIRLALPVGTDPSKVKEIILQAYQANEEVLDEPRPDILLDSIDASGLIFIATGYVNSPRMVARVRSALLFDILQHLHDADIALVAPATMMLKEVAAQAQNKTHMEGGPE
;
A
#
# COMPACT_ATOMS: atom_id res chain seq x y z
N MET A 1 -2.70 -60.01 24.25
CA MET A 1 -3.88 -59.17 23.93
C MET A 1 -5.17 -59.94 24.24
N ALA A 2 -5.51 -60.16 25.52
CA ALA A 2 -6.74 -60.90 25.88
C ALA A 2 -7.50 -60.33 27.09
N PHE A 3 -7.10 -59.15 27.58
CA PHE A 3 -7.72 -58.51 28.75
C PHE A 3 -8.40 -57.17 28.46
N SER A 4 -8.39 -56.70 27.21
CA SER A 4 -8.97 -55.39 26.83
C SER A 4 -10.40 -55.47 26.28
N THR A 5 -10.94 -56.67 26.05
CA THR A 5 -12.25 -56.87 25.43
C THR A 5 -13.40 -57.01 26.43
N ALA A 6 -13.11 -57.26 27.72
CA ALA A 6 -14.14 -57.52 28.73
C ALA A 6 -14.77 -56.25 29.33
N VAL A 7 -14.13 -55.07 29.21
CA VAL A 7 -14.66 -53.80 29.75
C VAL A 7 -15.62 -53.11 28.77
N PHE A 8 -15.61 -53.48 27.49
CA PHE A 8 -16.38 -52.79 26.44
C PHE A 8 -17.83 -53.27 26.32
N THR A 9 -18.14 -54.49 26.74
CA THR A 9 -19.46 -55.11 26.50
C THR A 9 -20.50 -54.80 27.59
N PHE A 10 -20.09 -54.38 28.80
CA PHE A 10 -21.01 -54.21 29.93
C PHE A 10 -21.67 -52.82 30.03
N MET A 11 -21.26 -51.84 29.21
CA MET A 11 -21.79 -50.45 29.26
C MET A 11 -22.90 -50.17 28.24
N ILE A 12 -23.38 -51.18 27.51
CA ILE A 12 -24.28 -51.02 26.35
C ILE A 12 -25.77 -51.28 26.68
N PHE A 13 -26.12 -51.88 27.81
CA PHE A 13 -27.53 -52.18 28.15
C PHE A 13 -27.96 -51.56 29.49
N SER A 14 -28.33 -50.27 29.47
CA SER A 14 -29.47 -49.70 30.21
C SER A 14 -29.44 -48.15 30.17
N LEU A 15 -30.63 -47.52 30.08
CA LEU A 15 -30.95 -46.08 30.34
C LEU A 15 -31.01 -45.13 29.09
N PRO A 16 -31.80 -44.02 29.11
CA PRO A 16 -32.99 -43.84 28.27
C PRO A 16 -32.79 -42.88 27.06
N ALA A 17 -33.75 -42.91 26.14
CA ALA A 17 -33.75 -42.35 24.78
C ALA A 17 -33.39 -40.84 24.57
N ARG A 18 -33.16 -40.04 25.62
CA ARG A 18 -32.74 -38.63 25.47
C ARG A 18 -31.23 -38.45 25.26
N ALA A 19 -30.41 -39.45 25.56
CA ALA A 19 -28.95 -39.41 25.38
C ALA A 19 -28.47 -39.85 23.98
N PHE A 20 -29.36 -40.40 23.15
CA PHE A 20 -29.02 -41.04 21.87
C PHE A 20 -28.61 -40.03 20.78
N PHE A 21 -29.30 -38.89 20.67
CA PHE A 21 -29.02 -37.89 19.63
C PHE A 21 -27.83 -36.96 19.94
N PHE A 22 -27.50 -36.74 21.22
CA PHE A 22 -26.39 -35.86 21.61
C PHE A 22 -25.01 -36.55 21.46
N ARG A 23 -24.97 -37.88 21.52
CA ARG A 23 -23.74 -38.66 21.29
C ARG A 23 -23.50 -39.03 19.83
N LEU A 24 -24.51 -39.00 18.95
CA LEU A 24 -24.33 -39.26 17.51
C LEU A 24 -23.38 -38.23 16.84
N ASN A 25 -23.30 -37.01 17.38
CA ASN A 25 -22.39 -35.97 16.86
C ASN A 25 -20.93 -36.15 17.30
N ARG A 26 -20.67 -36.87 18.40
CA ARG A 26 -19.32 -37.24 18.86
C ARG A 26 -18.89 -38.60 18.30
N LEU A 27 -19.84 -39.53 18.18
CA LEU A 27 -19.61 -40.84 17.56
C LEU A 27 -19.52 -40.73 16.03
N GLY A 28 -20.25 -39.84 15.37
CA GLY A 28 -20.16 -39.66 13.90
C GLY A 28 -18.83 -39.05 13.44
N ALA A 29 -18.34 -38.01 14.13
CA ALA A 29 -17.02 -37.44 13.87
C ALA A 29 -15.89 -38.39 14.32
N GLY A 30 -16.08 -39.10 15.44
CA GLY A 30 -15.15 -40.13 15.91
C GLY A 30 -15.08 -41.35 15.00
N LEU A 31 -16.22 -41.82 14.46
CA LEU A 31 -16.32 -42.93 13.50
C LEU A 31 -15.79 -42.56 12.12
N LEU A 32 -15.89 -41.28 11.69
CA LEU A 32 -15.28 -40.81 10.44
C LEU A 32 -13.77 -40.61 10.55
N VAL A 33 -13.28 -40.17 11.72
CA VAL A 33 -11.84 -40.12 12.03
C VAL A 33 -11.28 -41.53 12.20
N LEU A 34 -12.02 -42.45 12.83
CA LEU A 34 -11.70 -43.88 12.85
C LEU A 34 -11.82 -44.52 11.47
N ALA A 35 -12.72 -44.07 10.59
CA ALA A 35 -12.80 -44.53 9.20
C ALA A 35 -11.61 -44.02 8.37
N LEU A 36 -11.09 -42.81 8.62
CA LEU A 36 -9.85 -42.29 8.02
C LEU A 36 -8.61 -43.05 8.50
N VAL A 37 -8.58 -43.46 9.78
CA VAL A 37 -7.51 -44.32 10.35
C VAL A 37 -7.67 -45.79 9.94
N ALA A 38 -8.90 -46.28 9.77
CA ALA A 38 -9.20 -47.64 9.32
C ALA A 38 -8.97 -47.80 7.81
N LEU A 39 -9.17 -46.75 7.00
CA LEU A 39 -8.70 -46.71 5.62
C LEU A 39 -7.18 -46.89 5.56
N PHE A 40 -6.44 -46.42 6.57
CA PHE A 40 -4.99 -46.56 6.68
C PHE A 40 -4.50 -47.95 7.09
N CYS A 41 -5.38 -48.88 7.51
CA CYS A 41 -4.97 -50.14 8.14
C CYS A 41 -5.38 -51.44 7.43
N ALA A 42 -5.93 -51.40 6.21
CA ALA A 42 -6.36 -52.63 5.54
C ALA A 42 -6.10 -52.63 4.03
N ALA A 43 -5.05 -53.34 3.60
CA ALA A 43 -5.06 -54.05 2.34
C ALA A 43 -4.09 -55.25 2.36
N PRO A 44 -4.52 -56.43 1.87
CA PRO A 44 -3.66 -57.57 1.67
C PRO A 44 -2.78 -57.37 0.43
N VAL A 45 -1.52 -57.80 0.52
CA VAL A 45 -0.59 -57.86 -0.61
C VAL A 45 -1.02 -59.01 -1.52
N TRP A 46 -1.49 -58.70 -2.73
CA TRP A 46 -1.63 -59.69 -3.80
C TRP A 46 -0.42 -59.58 -4.70
N ALA A 47 0.47 -60.57 -4.60
CA ALA A 47 1.54 -60.77 -5.57
C ALA A 47 0.92 -61.37 -6.84
N GLN A 48 1.08 -60.68 -7.97
CA GLN A 48 0.67 -61.18 -9.27
C GLN A 48 1.94 -61.59 -10.02
N ASP A 49 2.15 -62.90 -10.18
CA ASP A 49 3.19 -63.43 -11.05
C ASP A 49 2.89 -63.00 -12.50
N LYS A 50 3.91 -62.42 -13.15
CA LYS A 50 3.90 -62.12 -14.58
C LYS A 50 5.12 -62.76 -15.23
N ASP A 51 4.86 -63.46 -16.33
CA ASP A 51 5.86 -64.15 -17.14
C ASP A 51 6.97 -63.21 -17.65
N ALA A 52 8.21 -63.69 -17.59
CA ALA A 52 9.41 -62.95 -17.99
C ALA A 52 9.49 -62.75 -19.51
N PRO A 53 9.81 -61.53 -20.01
CA PRO A 53 10.01 -61.29 -21.44
C PRO A 53 11.28 -61.96 -21.96
N ALA A 54 11.22 -62.38 -23.23
CA ALA A 54 12.37 -62.75 -24.02
C ALA A 54 13.26 -61.51 -24.28
N ASP A 55 14.50 -61.54 -23.78
CA ASP A 55 15.57 -60.53 -23.89
C ASP A 55 15.49 -59.27 -22.99
N ILE A 56 15.97 -59.43 -21.74
CA ILE A 56 16.04 -58.38 -20.70
C ILE A 56 16.95 -57.21 -21.11
N ALA A 57 17.97 -57.43 -21.94
CA ALA A 57 18.86 -56.34 -22.38
C ALA A 57 18.14 -55.34 -23.28
N GLN A 58 17.22 -55.81 -24.12
CA GLN A 58 16.41 -54.96 -24.98
C GLN A 58 15.36 -54.18 -24.18
N VAL A 59 14.77 -54.81 -23.15
CA VAL A 59 13.85 -54.14 -22.21
C VAL A 59 14.55 -52.99 -21.49
N LEU A 60 15.78 -53.20 -20.99
CA LEU A 60 16.54 -52.14 -20.31
C LEU A 60 16.92 -50.98 -21.25
N LYS A 61 17.29 -51.28 -22.51
CA LYS A 61 17.57 -50.25 -23.52
C LYS A 61 16.32 -49.43 -23.87
N GLN A 62 15.17 -50.10 -24.00
CA GLN A 62 13.89 -49.43 -24.23
C GLN A 62 13.46 -48.58 -23.04
N ALA A 63 13.64 -49.10 -21.81
CA ALA A 63 13.35 -48.37 -20.58
C ALA A 63 14.21 -47.09 -20.47
N GLN A 64 15.50 -47.18 -20.80
CA GLN A 64 16.39 -46.02 -20.82
C GLN A 64 15.98 -44.99 -21.89
N GLY A 65 15.64 -45.44 -23.09
CA GLY A 65 15.13 -44.57 -24.15
C GLY A 65 13.79 -43.89 -23.85
N GLN A 66 13.01 -44.43 -22.92
CA GLN A 66 11.75 -43.84 -22.45
C GLN A 66 11.95 -42.83 -21.31
N ILE A 67 12.93 -43.03 -20.42
CA ILE A 67 13.12 -42.15 -19.25
C ILE A 67 13.93 -40.89 -19.58
N ASP A 68 14.94 -40.99 -20.45
CA ASP A 68 15.77 -39.85 -20.88
C ASP A 68 14.97 -38.66 -21.45
N PRO A 69 13.96 -38.84 -22.33
CA PRO A 69 13.16 -37.70 -22.82
C PRO A 69 12.30 -37.09 -21.71
N ILE A 70 11.76 -37.90 -20.80
CA ILE A 70 10.95 -37.40 -19.66
C ILE A 70 11.82 -36.51 -18.76
N LYS A 71 13.06 -36.92 -18.46
CA LYS A 71 14.01 -36.10 -17.70
C LYS A 71 14.35 -34.77 -18.39
N LYS A 72 14.65 -34.81 -19.69
CA LYS A 72 14.92 -33.60 -20.47
C LYS A 72 13.72 -32.65 -20.53
N GLN A 73 12.51 -33.19 -20.53
CA GLN A 73 11.29 -32.38 -20.44
C GLN A 73 11.12 -31.80 -19.04
N LEU A 74 11.33 -32.58 -17.97
CA LEU A 74 11.30 -32.13 -16.58
C LEU A 74 12.25 -30.94 -16.34
N GLU A 75 13.46 -30.97 -16.90
CA GLU A 75 14.42 -29.85 -16.83
C GLU A 75 13.90 -28.58 -17.52
N LYS A 76 13.08 -28.71 -18.57
CA LYS A 76 12.53 -27.59 -19.36
C LYS A 76 11.13 -27.13 -18.95
N ILE A 77 10.49 -27.80 -17.99
CA ILE A 77 9.15 -27.46 -17.50
C ILE A 77 9.11 -26.04 -16.91
N ALA A 78 10.21 -25.58 -16.31
CA ALA A 78 10.31 -24.23 -15.77
C ALA A 78 10.14 -23.14 -16.86
N ASP A 79 10.59 -23.41 -18.09
CA ASP A 79 10.56 -22.46 -19.20
C ASP A 79 9.32 -22.62 -20.10
N THR A 80 8.79 -23.84 -20.20
CA THR A 80 7.67 -24.18 -21.08
C THR A 80 6.63 -25.01 -20.33
N PRO A 81 5.53 -24.41 -19.87
CA PRO A 81 4.49 -25.14 -19.19
C PRO A 81 3.77 -26.10 -20.16
N LEU A 82 3.88 -27.40 -19.91
CA LEU A 82 3.12 -28.48 -20.57
C LEU A 82 1.64 -28.46 -20.18
N ASP A 83 0.81 -29.41 -20.63
CA ASP A 83 -0.61 -29.57 -20.25
C ASP A 83 -0.79 -30.69 -19.20
N ASP A 84 -1.85 -30.72 -18.36
CA ASP A 84 -1.99 -31.77 -17.31
C ASP A 84 -2.11 -33.19 -17.91
N SER A 85 -2.80 -33.29 -19.06
CA SER A 85 -2.91 -34.54 -19.82
C SER A 85 -1.54 -35.09 -20.21
N ALA A 86 -0.65 -34.24 -20.73
CA ALA A 86 0.72 -34.60 -21.07
C ALA A 86 1.54 -35.01 -19.84
N LEU A 87 1.39 -34.31 -18.71
CA LEU A 87 2.05 -34.68 -17.46
C LEU A 87 1.54 -36.03 -16.92
N ALA A 88 0.24 -36.32 -17.10
CA ALA A 88 -0.37 -37.59 -16.71
C ALA A 88 0.19 -38.75 -17.54
N GLU A 89 0.29 -38.58 -18.87
CA GLU A 89 0.87 -39.57 -19.78
C GLU A 89 2.34 -39.83 -19.47
N MET A 90 3.15 -38.78 -19.29
CA MET A 90 4.57 -38.92 -18.90
C MET A 90 4.72 -39.65 -17.57
N ARG A 91 3.84 -39.37 -16.60
CA ARG A 91 3.86 -40.05 -15.31
C ARG A 91 3.50 -41.52 -15.47
N GLU A 92 2.48 -41.85 -16.27
CA GLU A 92 2.11 -43.24 -16.54
C GLU A 92 3.26 -43.99 -17.23
N GLN A 93 3.93 -43.34 -18.18
CA GLN A 93 5.09 -43.90 -18.87
C GLN A 93 6.25 -44.13 -17.89
N ALA A 94 6.60 -43.15 -17.06
CA ALA A 94 7.61 -43.30 -16.01
C ALA A 94 7.28 -44.46 -15.05
N LEU A 95 6.02 -44.59 -14.63
CA LEU A 95 5.58 -45.69 -13.75
C LEU A 95 5.66 -47.07 -14.44
N LYS A 96 5.38 -47.15 -15.75
CA LYS A 96 5.56 -48.40 -16.54
C LYS A 96 7.05 -48.74 -16.68
N THR A 97 7.89 -47.74 -16.92
CA THR A 97 9.35 -47.90 -17.00
C THR A 97 9.93 -48.35 -15.65
N GLN A 98 9.47 -47.76 -14.54
CA GLN A 98 9.84 -48.15 -13.18
C GLN A 98 9.52 -49.63 -12.93
N SER A 99 8.29 -50.07 -13.23
CA SER A 99 7.90 -51.47 -13.03
C SER A 99 8.69 -52.41 -13.92
N ALA A 100 8.85 -52.10 -15.21
CA ALA A 100 9.60 -52.95 -16.13
C ALA A 100 11.08 -53.12 -15.71
N ALA A 101 11.71 -52.05 -15.21
CA ALA A 101 13.08 -52.08 -14.72
C ALA A 101 13.20 -52.85 -13.39
N ALA A 102 12.21 -52.72 -12.49
CA ALA A 102 12.16 -53.48 -11.24
C ALA A 102 11.97 -54.98 -11.50
N ASP A 103 11.06 -55.35 -12.41
CA ASP A 103 10.80 -56.73 -12.81
C ASP A 103 12.04 -57.36 -13.48
N ALA A 104 12.74 -56.60 -14.33
CA ALA A 104 14.01 -57.01 -14.92
C ALA A 104 15.10 -57.27 -13.86
N ALA A 105 15.23 -56.39 -12.87
CA ALA A 105 16.18 -56.57 -11.77
C ALA A 105 15.83 -57.81 -10.92
N ALA A 106 14.54 -58.02 -10.63
CA ALA A 106 14.04 -59.18 -9.88
C ALA A 106 14.28 -60.50 -10.63
N ALA A 107 14.09 -60.52 -11.96
CA ALA A 107 14.32 -61.69 -12.79
C ALA A 107 15.81 -62.06 -12.95
N LEU A 108 16.72 -61.06 -12.93
CA LEU A 108 18.17 -61.28 -13.03
C LEU A 108 18.82 -61.66 -11.69
N ALA A 109 18.26 -61.22 -10.56
CA ALA A 109 18.81 -61.47 -9.23
C ALA A 109 19.08 -62.96 -8.91
N PRO A 110 18.15 -63.91 -9.14
CA PRO A 110 18.43 -65.33 -8.88
C PRO A 110 19.49 -65.91 -9.82
N LYS A 111 19.57 -65.44 -11.08
CA LYS A 111 20.59 -65.88 -12.05
C LYS A 111 21.99 -65.43 -11.65
N LEU A 112 22.12 -64.19 -11.18
CA LEU A 112 23.39 -63.68 -10.66
C LEU A 112 23.82 -64.49 -9.44
N LYS A 113 22.88 -64.85 -8.55
CA LYS A 113 23.16 -65.67 -7.37
C LYS A 113 23.66 -67.06 -7.74
N ASP A 114 23.03 -67.75 -8.68
CA ASP A 114 23.46 -69.07 -9.20
C ASP A 114 24.86 -69.01 -9.83
N VAL A 115 25.16 -67.99 -10.65
CA VAL A 115 26.51 -67.81 -11.24
C VAL A 115 27.56 -67.50 -10.17
N GLN A 116 27.22 -66.74 -9.13
CA GLN A 116 28.11 -66.45 -8.01
C GLN A 116 28.38 -67.69 -7.14
N GLU A 117 27.36 -68.52 -6.90
CA GLU A 117 27.51 -69.79 -6.19
C GLU A 117 28.43 -70.75 -6.97
N ARG A 118 28.26 -70.87 -8.30
CA ARG A 118 29.17 -71.66 -9.16
C ARG A 118 30.60 -71.11 -9.20
N LEU A 119 30.77 -69.78 -9.16
CA LEU A 119 32.10 -69.16 -9.04
C LEU A 119 32.73 -69.44 -7.67
N ALA A 120 31.93 -69.49 -6.60
CA ALA A 120 32.41 -69.81 -5.26
C ALA A 120 32.84 -71.28 -5.14
N GLU A 121 32.16 -72.21 -5.84
CA GLU A 121 32.55 -73.63 -5.91
C GLU A 121 33.90 -73.85 -6.61
N LEU A 122 34.29 -72.98 -7.54
CA LEU A 122 35.57 -73.05 -8.27
C LEU A 122 36.77 -72.53 -7.45
N GLY A 123 36.55 -71.91 -6.29
CA GLY A 123 37.59 -71.38 -5.41
C GLY A 123 38.36 -70.17 -5.96
N PRO A 124 39.09 -69.43 -5.10
CA PRO A 124 39.93 -68.30 -5.52
C PRO A 124 41.11 -68.77 -6.37
N ALA A 125 41.57 -67.89 -7.28
CA ALA A 125 42.76 -68.14 -8.08
C ALA A 125 44.01 -68.02 -7.22
N ASP A 126 44.69 -69.14 -6.95
CA ASP A 126 45.97 -69.12 -6.22
C ASP A 126 47.12 -68.76 -7.16
N ALA A 127 47.84 -67.67 -6.87
CA ALA A 127 48.95 -67.17 -7.68
C ALA A 127 50.21 -68.07 -7.67
N ALA A 128 50.21 -69.15 -6.85
CA ALA A 128 51.38 -69.99 -6.59
C ALA A 128 51.38 -71.35 -7.33
N THR A 129 50.25 -71.78 -7.92
CA THR A 129 50.13 -73.06 -8.65
C THR A 129 49.54 -72.83 -10.05
N PRO A 130 50.15 -73.37 -11.14
CA PRO A 130 49.58 -73.24 -12.48
C PRO A 130 48.27 -74.02 -12.56
N GLU A 131 47.15 -73.30 -12.68
CA GLU A 131 45.85 -73.91 -12.86
C GLU A 131 45.73 -74.62 -14.21
N ALA A 132 44.91 -75.67 -14.28
CA ALA A 132 44.60 -76.32 -15.54
C ALA A 132 43.90 -75.31 -16.49
N PRO A 133 44.29 -75.22 -17.77
CA PRO A 133 43.80 -74.20 -18.70
C PRO A 133 42.27 -74.17 -18.83
N ASN A 134 41.61 -75.33 -18.71
CA ASN A 134 40.15 -75.45 -18.77
C ASN A 134 39.44 -74.78 -17.57
N ILE A 135 40.01 -74.82 -16.37
CA ILE A 135 39.41 -74.23 -15.15
C ILE A 135 39.60 -72.71 -15.17
N SER A 136 40.77 -72.23 -15.61
CA SER A 136 41.01 -70.80 -15.81
C SER A 136 40.08 -70.20 -16.88
N GLU A 137 39.82 -70.93 -17.97
CA GLU A 137 38.89 -70.49 -19.02
C GLU A 137 37.44 -70.46 -18.50
N GLN A 138 37.02 -71.50 -17.79
CA GLN A 138 35.67 -71.58 -17.20
C GLN A 138 35.43 -70.52 -16.12
N ARG A 139 36.41 -70.24 -15.24
CA ARG A 139 36.35 -69.14 -14.28
C ARG A 139 36.31 -67.78 -14.98
N GLY A 140 37.08 -67.61 -16.06
CA GLY A 140 37.06 -66.40 -16.89
C GLY A 140 35.71 -66.16 -17.58
N GLN A 141 35.05 -67.22 -18.06
CA GLN A 141 33.72 -67.15 -18.67
C GLN A 141 32.64 -66.81 -17.63
N LEU A 142 32.59 -67.53 -16.51
CA LEU A 142 31.62 -67.27 -15.43
C LEU A 142 31.83 -65.89 -14.79
N GLY A 143 33.08 -65.42 -14.66
CA GLY A 143 33.39 -64.07 -14.19
C GLY A 143 32.85 -62.99 -15.14
N LYS A 144 32.97 -63.18 -16.46
CA LYS A 144 32.37 -62.30 -17.47
C LYS A 144 30.85 -62.31 -17.38
N GLU A 145 30.22 -63.47 -17.23
CA GLU A 145 28.75 -63.58 -17.06
C GLU A 145 28.26 -62.90 -15.77
N SER A 146 28.94 -63.13 -14.65
CA SER A 146 28.63 -62.49 -13.37
C SER A 146 28.71 -60.97 -13.46
N SER A 147 29.80 -60.43 -14.02
CA SER A 147 29.97 -58.99 -14.21
C SER A 147 28.92 -58.38 -15.15
N LYS A 148 28.52 -59.10 -16.21
CA LYS A 148 27.46 -58.67 -17.13
C LYS A 148 26.12 -58.63 -16.42
N LEU A 149 25.75 -59.68 -15.69
CA LEU A 149 24.50 -59.73 -14.92
C LEU A 149 24.46 -58.65 -13.82
N ASP A 150 25.58 -58.44 -13.12
CA ASP A 150 25.69 -57.41 -12.08
C ASP A 150 25.52 -56.00 -12.68
N SER A 151 26.17 -55.73 -13.82
CA SER A 151 26.01 -54.46 -14.53
C SER A 151 24.56 -54.22 -14.99
N GLN A 152 23.88 -55.26 -15.47
CA GLN A 152 22.48 -55.17 -15.89
C GLN A 152 21.54 -54.96 -14.70
N ILE A 153 21.76 -55.62 -13.57
CA ILE A 153 20.98 -55.40 -12.34
C ILE A 153 21.20 -53.98 -11.80
N LYS A 154 22.44 -53.50 -11.78
CA LYS A 154 22.75 -52.12 -11.36
C LYS A 154 22.07 -51.10 -12.27
N LEU A 155 22.13 -51.29 -13.58
CA LEU A 155 21.46 -50.44 -14.55
C LEU A 155 19.93 -50.50 -14.42
N ALA A 156 19.36 -51.70 -14.24
CA ALA A 156 17.92 -51.88 -14.00
C ALA A 156 17.46 -51.15 -12.73
N ARG A 157 18.21 -51.28 -11.63
CA ARG A 157 17.93 -50.56 -10.37
C ARG A 157 18.06 -49.05 -10.55
N LEU A 158 19.09 -48.58 -11.26
CA LEU A 158 19.27 -47.16 -11.54
C LEU A 158 18.08 -46.61 -12.33
N ILE A 159 17.70 -47.25 -13.44
CA ILE A 159 16.53 -46.83 -14.25
C ILE A 159 15.25 -46.85 -13.41
N SER A 160 15.07 -47.85 -12.54
CA SER A 160 13.91 -47.93 -11.65
C SER A 160 13.84 -46.71 -10.70
N VAL A 161 14.95 -46.38 -10.03
CA VAL A 161 15.03 -45.21 -9.13
C VAL A 161 14.83 -43.90 -9.89
N GLU A 162 15.44 -43.77 -11.07
CA GLU A 162 15.29 -42.57 -11.91
C GLU A 162 13.86 -42.38 -12.42
N ALA A 163 13.21 -43.47 -12.82
CA ALA A 163 11.81 -43.46 -13.24
C ALA A 163 10.87 -43.13 -12.07
N GLU A 164 11.18 -43.59 -10.87
CA GLU A 164 10.47 -43.23 -9.64
C GLU A 164 10.59 -41.73 -9.34
N GLN A 165 11.80 -41.18 -9.33
CA GLN A 165 12.05 -39.76 -9.11
C GLN A 165 11.34 -38.88 -10.14
N ALA A 166 11.37 -39.26 -11.43
CA ALA A 166 10.66 -38.56 -12.48
C ALA A 166 9.13 -38.59 -12.24
N ALA A 167 8.57 -39.74 -11.88
CA ALA A 167 7.15 -39.87 -11.57
C ALA A 167 6.72 -39.03 -10.34
N GLU A 168 7.60 -38.88 -9.35
CA GLU A 168 7.39 -38.03 -8.17
C GLU A 168 7.41 -36.54 -8.51
N GLN A 169 8.40 -36.10 -9.30
CA GLN A 169 8.46 -34.72 -9.79
C GLN A 169 7.24 -34.36 -10.63
N LEU A 170 6.81 -35.26 -11.52
CA LEU A 170 5.57 -35.10 -12.29
C LEU A 170 4.34 -35.02 -11.36
N SER A 171 4.28 -35.84 -10.30
CA SER A 171 3.23 -35.74 -9.26
C SER A 171 3.19 -34.35 -8.62
N LYS A 172 4.37 -33.81 -8.31
CA LYS A 172 4.52 -32.49 -7.68
C LYS A 172 3.95 -31.40 -8.59
N GLU A 173 4.37 -31.36 -9.85
CA GLU A 173 3.92 -30.36 -10.81
C GLU A 173 2.42 -30.43 -11.08
N ARG A 174 1.86 -31.64 -11.24
CA ARG A 174 0.41 -31.83 -11.41
C ARG A 174 -0.39 -31.31 -10.22
N ARG A 175 0.07 -31.52 -8.99
CA ARG A 175 -0.61 -31.00 -7.79
C ARG A 175 -0.56 -29.47 -7.70
N LEU A 176 0.58 -28.87 -8.04
CA LEU A 176 0.72 -27.40 -8.06
C LEU A 176 -0.22 -26.77 -9.10
N ARG A 177 -0.34 -27.39 -10.28
CA ARG A 177 -1.23 -26.90 -11.34
C ARG A 177 -2.69 -27.14 -11.06
N PHE A 178 -3.04 -28.27 -10.45
CA PHE A 178 -4.41 -28.55 -10.01
C PHE A 178 -4.94 -27.43 -9.08
N GLN A 179 -4.08 -26.87 -8.22
CA GLN A 179 -4.45 -25.74 -7.37
C GLN A 179 -4.55 -24.41 -8.14
N ALA A 180 -3.81 -24.26 -9.24
CA ALA A 180 -3.84 -23.05 -10.09
C ALA A 180 -5.01 -23.05 -11.09
N GLN A 181 -5.40 -24.21 -11.64
CA GLN A 181 -6.43 -24.36 -12.66
C GLN A 181 -7.79 -24.71 -12.04
N LEU A 182 -8.42 -23.72 -11.40
CA LEU A 182 -9.74 -23.83 -10.76
C LEU A 182 -10.84 -24.42 -11.67
N GLY A 183 -10.76 -24.19 -12.98
CA GLY A 183 -11.78 -24.57 -13.95
C GLY A 183 -11.60 -25.95 -14.58
N GLU A 184 -10.55 -26.70 -14.25
CA GLU A 184 -10.36 -28.04 -14.80
C GLU A 184 -11.25 -29.07 -14.11
N ARG A 185 -11.90 -29.91 -14.92
CA ARG A 185 -12.79 -30.95 -14.44
C ARG A 185 -12.00 -32.23 -14.17
N THR A 186 -11.93 -32.61 -12.90
CA THR A 186 -11.42 -33.93 -12.49
C THR A 186 -12.53 -34.99 -12.55
N THR A 187 -12.15 -36.26 -12.49
CA THR A 187 -13.09 -37.37 -12.30
C THR A 187 -13.93 -37.11 -11.05
N SER A 188 -15.25 -37.02 -11.20
CA SER A 188 -16.17 -36.82 -10.07
C SER A 188 -16.06 -37.98 -9.08
N ILE A 189 -16.15 -37.70 -7.78
CA ILE A 189 -16.19 -38.73 -6.73
C ILE A 189 -17.40 -39.66 -6.87
N VAL A 190 -18.45 -39.20 -7.55
CA VAL A 190 -19.65 -40.00 -7.80
C VAL A 190 -19.41 -41.00 -8.95
N SER A 191 -18.38 -40.81 -9.78
CA SER A 191 -18.09 -41.75 -10.87
C SER A 191 -17.38 -43.01 -10.35
N GLY A 192 -17.73 -44.16 -10.91
CA GLY A 192 -17.02 -45.42 -10.61
C GLY A 192 -15.53 -45.37 -10.99
N THR A 193 -15.18 -44.58 -12.01
CA THR A 193 -13.80 -44.41 -12.49
C THR A 193 -12.88 -43.80 -11.44
N PHE A 194 -13.37 -42.86 -10.63
CA PHE A 194 -12.58 -42.27 -9.55
C PHE A 194 -12.15 -43.32 -8.51
N TRP A 195 -13.06 -44.22 -8.14
CA TRP A 195 -12.77 -45.27 -7.16
C TRP A 195 -11.86 -46.36 -7.72
N THR A 196 -11.96 -46.67 -9.01
CA THR A 196 -10.99 -47.57 -9.66
C THR A 196 -9.60 -46.96 -9.73
N ASP A 197 -9.49 -45.66 -9.99
CA ASP A 197 -8.19 -44.96 -10.02
C ASP A 197 -7.59 -44.85 -8.61
N LEU A 198 -8.40 -44.47 -7.63
CA LEU A 198 -7.99 -44.40 -6.22
C LEU A 198 -7.51 -45.76 -5.69
N THR A 199 -8.23 -46.84 -5.98
CA THR A 199 -7.84 -48.19 -5.53
C THR A 199 -6.57 -48.68 -6.23
N ARG A 200 -6.37 -48.33 -7.50
CA ARG A 200 -5.13 -48.66 -8.24
C ARG A 200 -3.91 -47.92 -7.69
N GLU A 201 -4.08 -46.64 -7.37
CA GLU A 201 -2.99 -45.82 -6.82
C GLU A 201 -2.75 -46.08 -5.32
N TRP A 202 -3.77 -46.53 -4.59
CA TRP A 202 -3.69 -46.85 -3.16
C TRP A 202 -2.57 -47.84 -2.82
N THR A 203 -2.41 -48.90 -3.62
CA THR A 203 -1.31 -49.87 -3.40
C THR A 203 0.06 -49.20 -3.51
N ARG A 204 0.24 -48.21 -4.38
CA ARG A 204 1.52 -47.49 -4.51
C ARG A 204 1.70 -46.47 -3.39
N ASP A 205 0.65 -45.72 -3.06
CA ASP A 205 0.71 -44.73 -1.98
C ASP A 205 0.89 -45.39 -0.59
N SER A 206 0.33 -46.58 -0.38
CA SER A 206 0.57 -47.37 0.84
C SER A 206 2.02 -47.83 0.97
N ILE A 207 2.66 -48.26 -0.13
CA ILE A 207 4.09 -48.60 -0.14
C ILE A 207 4.95 -47.36 0.19
N ARG A 208 4.60 -46.18 -0.33
CA ARG A 208 5.33 -44.92 -0.05
C ARG A 208 5.19 -44.43 1.39
N THR A 209 4.07 -44.72 2.03
CA THR A 209 3.81 -44.34 3.42
C THR A 209 4.34 -45.36 4.43
N GLN A 210 4.59 -46.61 4.00
CA GLN A 210 5.10 -47.67 4.86
C GLN A 210 6.46 -47.34 5.52
N PRO A 211 7.48 -46.79 4.83
CA PRO A 211 8.73 -46.37 5.47
C PRO A 211 8.49 -45.37 6.59
N LEU A 212 7.62 -44.39 6.39
CA LEU A 212 7.32 -43.36 7.38
C LEU A 212 6.56 -43.93 8.59
N ALA A 213 5.62 -44.85 8.34
CA ALA A 213 4.93 -45.56 9.42
C ALA A 213 5.89 -46.45 10.22
N SER A 214 6.82 -47.12 9.53
CA SER A 214 7.86 -47.95 10.17
C SER A 214 8.85 -47.09 10.97
N GLU A 215 9.22 -45.92 10.46
CA GLU A 215 10.10 -44.97 11.16
C GLU A 215 9.39 -44.40 12.40
N LEU A 216 8.14 -43.94 12.26
CA LEU A 216 7.35 -43.43 13.39
C LEU A 216 7.13 -44.50 14.46
N SER A 217 6.82 -45.74 14.06
CA SER A 217 6.66 -46.85 15.01
C SER A 217 7.99 -47.24 15.67
N GLY A 218 9.11 -47.17 14.94
CA GLY A 218 10.45 -47.33 15.49
C GLY A 218 10.78 -46.25 16.53
N MET A 219 10.55 -44.98 16.20
CA MET A 219 10.72 -43.86 17.12
C MET A 219 9.86 -44.04 18.38
N LEU A 220 8.58 -44.39 18.22
CA LEU A 220 7.68 -44.69 19.36
C LEU A 220 8.17 -45.87 20.22
N ALA A 221 8.76 -46.90 19.61
CA ALA A 221 9.29 -48.05 20.33
C ALA A 221 10.59 -47.72 21.11
N THR A 222 11.37 -46.73 20.66
CA THR A 222 12.58 -46.28 21.36
C THR A 222 12.30 -45.39 22.58
N ILE A 223 11.07 -44.90 22.74
CA ILE A 223 10.66 -44.08 23.88
C ILE A 223 10.73 -44.95 25.15
N THR A 224 11.72 -44.67 26.00
CA THR A 224 11.80 -45.31 27.32
C THR A 224 10.57 -44.97 28.16
N PRO A 225 10.09 -45.87 29.03
CA PRO A 225 8.95 -45.59 29.91
C PRO A 225 9.14 -44.31 30.74
N THR A 226 10.37 -44.01 31.16
CA THR A 226 10.73 -42.78 31.86
C THR A 226 10.52 -41.53 31.00
N LEU A 227 10.99 -41.54 29.74
CA LEU A 227 10.77 -40.43 28.81
C LEU A 227 9.27 -40.25 28.53
N GLY A 228 8.54 -41.35 28.32
CA GLY A 228 7.10 -41.33 28.11
C GLY A 228 6.32 -40.74 29.29
N ILE A 229 6.68 -41.10 30.53
CA ILE A 229 6.10 -40.51 31.74
C ILE A 229 6.43 -39.03 31.84
N VAL A 230 7.69 -38.63 31.61
CA VAL A 230 8.11 -37.21 31.64
C VAL A 230 7.31 -36.40 30.61
N MET A 231 7.17 -36.89 29.38
CA MET A 231 6.32 -36.25 28.37
C MET A 231 4.86 -36.15 28.81
N ALA A 232 4.29 -37.23 29.33
CA ALA A 232 2.90 -37.24 29.80
C ALA A 232 2.69 -36.24 30.95
N VAL A 233 3.66 -36.12 31.87
CA VAL A 233 3.64 -35.14 32.96
C VAL A 233 3.75 -33.72 32.41
N ILE A 234 4.64 -33.45 31.45
CA ILE A 234 4.77 -32.13 30.81
C ILE A 234 3.47 -31.76 30.09
N ILE A 235 2.89 -32.68 29.30
CA ILE A 235 1.63 -32.46 28.58
C ILE A 235 0.49 -32.22 29.58
N ALA A 236 0.39 -33.05 30.64
CA ALA A 236 -0.60 -32.87 31.70
C ALA A 236 -0.43 -31.54 32.42
N LEU A 237 0.82 -31.11 32.68
CA LEU A 237 1.15 -29.81 33.27
C LEU A 237 0.72 -28.67 32.34
N ILE A 238 1.00 -28.74 31.04
CA ILE A 238 0.58 -27.71 30.07
C ILE A 238 -0.95 -27.59 30.04
N ILE A 239 -1.67 -28.71 30.02
CA ILE A 239 -3.14 -28.73 30.04
C ILE A 239 -3.67 -28.19 31.38
N ALA A 240 -3.11 -28.62 32.51
CA ALA A 240 -3.50 -28.16 33.83
C ALA A 240 -3.24 -26.65 34.00
N VAL A 241 -2.05 -26.17 33.61
CA VAL A 241 -1.71 -24.74 33.59
C VAL A 241 -2.70 -23.98 32.74
N ARG A 242 -3.04 -24.46 31.54
CA ARG A 242 -4.04 -23.79 30.69
C ARG A 242 -5.41 -23.66 31.39
N LEU A 243 -5.91 -24.74 32.00
CA LEU A 243 -7.23 -24.75 32.65
C LEU A 243 -7.25 -23.85 33.90
N VAL A 244 -6.24 -23.96 34.76
CA VAL A 244 -6.10 -23.15 35.98
C VAL A 244 -5.88 -21.69 35.63
N PHE A 245 -5.04 -21.42 34.63
CA PHE A 245 -4.74 -20.05 34.21
C PHE A 245 -5.97 -19.36 33.62
N GLU A 246 -6.90 -20.06 32.98
CA GLU A 246 -8.14 -19.44 32.49
C GLU A 246 -9.03 -18.94 33.65
N GLU A 247 -9.16 -19.72 34.73
CA GLU A 247 -9.88 -19.28 35.93
C GLU A 247 -9.12 -18.18 36.70
N LEU A 248 -7.79 -18.30 36.78
CA LEU A 248 -6.94 -17.29 37.39
C LEU A 248 -6.99 -15.98 36.60
N LEU A 249 -6.99 -16.05 35.27
CA LEU A 249 -7.08 -14.90 34.38
C LEU A 249 -8.35 -14.11 34.66
N LEU A 250 -9.49 -14.77 34.88
CA LEU A 250 -10.73 -14.09 35.27
C LEU A 250 -10.56 -13.33 36.60
N LYS A 251 -9.89 -13.94 37.59
CA LYS A 251 -9.61 -13.34 38.91
C LYS A 251 -8.60 -12.19 38.84
N VAL A 252 -7.53 -12.34 38.07
CA VAL A 252 -6.51 -11.32 37.83
C VAL A 252 -7.14 -10.15 37.08
N MET A 253 -7.93 -10.41 36.05
CA MET A 253 -8.62 -9.37 35.29
C MET A 253 -9.71 -8.67 36.13
N THR A 254 -10.41 -9.35 37.06
CA THR A 254 -11.26 -8.67 38.08
C THR A 254 -10.49 -7.71 38.96
N HIS A 255 -9.26 -8.06 39.30
CA HIS A 255 -8.50 -7.36 40.32
C HIS A 255 -7.72 -6.18 39.76
N PHE A 256 -7.03 -6.37 38.63
CA PHE A 256 -6.14 -5.36 38.05
C PHE A 256 -6.82 -4.43 37.04
N VAL A 257 -7.93 -4.85 36.42
CA VAL A 257 -8.58 -4.09 35.36
C VAL A 257 -9.95 -3.61 35.82
N ALA A 258 -10.16 -2.30 35.80
CA ALA A 258 -11.43 -1.67 36.17
C ALA A 258 -12.61 -2.26 35.36
N PRO A 259 -13.83 -2.32 35.94
CA PRO A 259 -15.00 -2.81 35.23
C PRO A 259 -15.25 -1.95 33.98
N GLY A 260 -15.19 -2.58 32.81
CA GLY A 260 -15.30 -1.88 31.53
C GLY A 260 -15.12 -2.81 30.33
N ARG A 261 -15.17 -2.24 29.12
CA ARG A 261 -15.03 -2.98 27.85
C ARG A 261 -13.63 -3.58 27.66
N LEU A 262 -12.57 -2.84 28.02
CA LEU A 262 -11.16 -3.26 27.91
C LEU A 262 -10.88 -4.60 28.59
N ARG A 263 -11.51 -4.82 29.73
CA ARG A 263 -11.36 -6.06 30.48
C ARG A 263 -11.83 -7.29 29.67
N ARG A 264 -12.88 -7.12 28.87
CA ARG A 264 -13.46 -8.18 28.02
C ARG A 264 -12.56 -8.47 26.82
N SER A 265 -12.09 -7.42 26.14
CA SER A 265 -11.24 -7.55 24.96
C SER A 265 -9.83 -8.05 25.30
N LEU A 266 -9.24 -7.58 26.40
CA LEU A 266 -7.96 -8.08 26.89
C LEU A 266 -8.05 -9.56 27.29
N TYR A 267 -9.09 -9.96 28.02
CA TYR A 267 -9.35 -11.36 28.35
C TYR A 267 -9.45 -12.22 27.09
N ALA A 268 -10.24 -11.79 26.11
CA ALA A 268 -10.41 -12.52 24.86
C ALA A 268 -9.07 -12.74 24.15
N VAL A 269 -8.23 -11.70 24.01
CA VAL A 269 -6.90 -11.80 23.37
C VAL A 269 -5.98 -12.76 24.12
N VAL A 270 -5.93 -12.68 25.46
CA VAL A 270 -5.10 -13.59 26.25
C VAL A 270 -5.57 -15.03 26.12
N VAL A 271 -6.88 -15.30 26.07
CA VAL A 271 -7.43 -16.65 25.84
C VAL A 271 -7.03 -17.21 24.46
N VAL A 272 -7.02 -16.38 23.42
CA VAL A 272 -6.55 -16.78 22.08
C VAL A 272 -5.08 -17.17 22.12
N LEU A 273 -4.22 -16.29 22.65
CA LEU A 273 -2.77 -16.53 22.74
C LEU A 273 -2.45 -17.76 23.58
N MET A 274 -3.07 -17.89 24.76
CA MET A 274 -2.89 -19.04 25.64
C MET A 274 -3.34 -20.35 24.99
N SER A 275 -4.43 -20.32 24.22
CA SER A 275 -4.87 -21.51 23.49
C SER A 275 -3.89 -21.89 22.38
N ALA A 276 -3.39 -20.93 21.60
CA ALA A 276 -2.36 -21.18 20.58
C ALA A 276 -1.08 -21.77 21.19
N VAL A 277 -0.57 -21.15 22.25
CA VAL A 277 0.63 -21.59 22.98
C VAL A 277 0.45 -22.98 23.58
N ALA A 278 -0.69 -23.27 24.22
CA ALA A 278 -0.91 -24.58 24.83
C ALA A 278 -0.88 -25.73 23.80
N PHE A 279 -1.56 -25.58 22.66
CA PHE A 279 -1.53 -26.60 21.61
C PHE A 279 -0.16 -26.70 20.96
N GLY A 280 0.51 -25.57 20.71
CA GLY A 280 1.86 -25.53 20.16
C GLY A 280 2.89 -26.22 21.04
N LEU A 281 2.90 -25.93 22.35
CA LEU A 281 3.82 -26.55 23.31
C LEU A 281 3.57 -28.05 23.48
N VAL A 282 2.31 -28.51 23.44
CA VAL A 282 2.00 -29.95 23.47
C VAL A 282 2.60 -30.63 22.24
N ALA A 283 2.40 -30.07 21.04
CA ALA A 283 2.95 -30.63 19.81
C ALA A 283 4.49 -30.61 19.80
N GLU A 284 5.09 -29.53 20.33
CA GLU A 284 6.54 -29.40 20.46
C GLU A 284 7.13 -30.39 21.45
N THR A 285 6.42 -30.67 22.55
CA THR A 285 6.80 -31.72 23.51
C THR A 285 6.79 -33.09 22.85
N ILE A 286 5.74 -33.39 22.05
CA ILE A 286 5.64 -34.64 21.28
C ILE A 286 6.79 -34.76 20.27
N ARG A 287 7.06 -33.70 19.50
CA ARG A 287 8.17 -33.67 18.54
C ARG A 287 9.52 -33.90 19.22
N THR A 288 9.78 -33.18 20.31
CA THR A 288 11.05 -33.27 21.05
C THR A 288 11.25 -34.65 21.64
N GLY A 289 10.20 -35.26 22.20
CA GLY A 289 10.32 -36.61 22.75
C GLY A 289 10.45 -37.70 21.70
N LEU A 290 9.82 -37.55 20.53
CA LEU A 290 10.01 -38.47 19.40
C LEU A 290 11.45 -38.42 18.86
N THR A 291 12.05 -37.22 18.82
CA THR A 291 13.40 -36.99 18.27
C THR A 291 14.52 -37.08 19.30
N TRP A 292 14.20 -37.43 20.55
CA TRP A 292 15.16 -37.46 21.65
C TRP A 292 16.18 -38.60 21.53
N THR A 293 15.76 -39.74 21.03
CA THR A 293 16.52 -41.00 21.02
C THR A 293 17.11 -41.34 19.66
N GLN A 294 16.47 -40.90 18.58
CA GLN A 294 16.84 -41.22 17.21
C GLN A 294 16.67 -39.98 16.33
N ASP A 295 17.68 -39.70 15.52
CA ASP A 295 17.60 -38.64 14.52
C ASP A 295 16.62 -39.05 13.40
N PRO A 296 15.55 -38.27 13.17
CA PRO A 296 14.58 -38.54 12.11
C PRO A 296 15.19 -38.32 10.71
N THR A 297 14.66 -39.02 9.72
CA THR A 297 14.94 -38.75 8.30
C THR A 297 14.47 -37.33 7.91
N GLY A 298 15.05 -36.75 6.85
CA GLY A 298 14.68 -35.41 6.39
C GLY A 298 13.18 -35.24 6.12
N THR A 299 12.53 -36.27 5.55
CA THR A 299 11.08 -36.29 5.33
C THR A 299 10.29 -36.32 6.63
N MET A 300 10.73 -37.08 7.64
CA MET A 300 10.09 -37.12 8.96
C MET A 300 10.27 -35.79 9.72
N VAL A 301 11.41 -35.11 9.58
CA VAL A 301 11.62 -33.74 10.10
C VAL A 301 10.56 -32.79 9.55
N ASP A 302 10.34 -32.79 8.24
CA ASP A 302 9.36 -31.93 7.58
C ASP A 302 7.92 -32.21 8.07
N ILE A 303 7.55 -33.50 8.21
CA ILE A 303 6.23 -33.91 8.72
C ILE A 303 6.02 -33.47 10.17
N LEU A 304 7.01 -33.68 11.04
CA LEU A 304 6.94 -33.28 12.44
C LEU A 304 6.91 -31.75 12.59
N GLY A 305 7.67 -31.03 11.78
CA GLY A 305 7.61 -29.57 11.71
C GLY A 305 6.23 -29.07 11.29
N HIS A 306 5.64 -29.69 10.27
CA HIS A 306 4.28 -29.37 9.81
C HIS A 306 3.22 -29.69 10.86
N PHE A 307 3.36 -30.79 11.61
CA PHE A 307 2.50 -31.14 12.74
C PHE A 307 2.48 -30.06 13.83
N VAL A 308 3.66 -29.56 14.21
CA VAL A 308 3.78 -28.49 15.21
C VAL A 308 3.08 -27.23 14.70
N LEU A 309 3.38 -26.81 13.47
CA LEU A 309 2.84 -25.59 12.89
C LEU A 309 1.30 -25.63 12.78
N VAL A 310 0.75 -26.76 12.34
CA VAL A 310 -0.70 -27.02 12.32
C VAL A 310 -1.32 -26.98 13.72
N SER A 311 -0.61 -27.46 14.74
CA SER A 311 -1.09 -27.46 16.13
C SER A 311 -1.18 -26.06 16.73
N TRP A 312 -0.21 -25.18 16.46
CA TRP A 312 -0.29 -23.76 16.81
C TRP A 312 -1.54 -23.11 16.20
N PHE A 313 -1.80 -23.38 14.92
CA PHE A 313 -2.96 -22.86 14.22
C PHE A 313 -4.28 -23.42 14.79
N CYS A 314 -4.33 -24.71 15.12
CA CYS A 314 -5.48 -25.33 15.79
C CYS A 314 -5.84 -24.60 17.09
N GLY A 315 -4.83 -24.34 17.93
CA GLY A 315 -5.00 -23.60 19.17
C GLY A 315 -5.47 -22.17 18.96
N PHE A 316 -4.98 -21.49 17.91
CA PHE A 316 -5.43 -20.15 17.52
C PHE A 316 -6.91 -20.14 17.11
N VAL A 317 -7.34 -21.01 16.19
CA VAL A 317 -8.74 -21.06 15.71
C VAL A 317 -9.70 -21.44 16.84
N ALA A 318 -9.34 -22.46 17.64
CA ALA A 318 -10.14 -22.88 18.79
C ALA A 318 -10.22 -21.76 19.85
N GLY A 319 -9.10 -21.10 20.13
CA GLY A 319 -9.00 -19.96 21.04
C GLY A 319 -9.85 -18.78 20.59
N LEU A 320 -9.75 -18.38 19.32
CA LEU A 320 -10.47 -17.27 18.72
C LEU A 320 -11.98 -17.45 18.83
N GLY A 321 -12.50 -18.61 18.45
CA GLY A 321 -13.93 -18.87 18.55
C GLY A 321 -14.41 -19.03 20.00
N LYS A 322 -13.60 -19.60 20.90
CA LYS A 322 -13.93 -19.68 22.34
C LYS A 322 -14.00 -18.28 22.98
N ALA A 323 -13.01 -17.43 22.70
CA ALA A 323 -12.89 -16.09 23.22
C ALA A 323 -14.05 -15.19 22.76
N LEU A 324 -14.41 -15.26 21.46
CA LEU A 324 -15.47 -14.43 20.89
C LEU A 324 -16.88 -14.88 21.31
N LEU A 325 -17.12 -16.19 21.43
CA LEU A 325 -18.41 -16.70 21.90
C LEU A 325 -18.61 -16.55 23.40
N ALA A 326 -17.53 -16.65 24.19
CA ALA A 326 -17.54 -16.59 25.66
C ALA A 326 -18.77 -17.33 26.25
N ALA A 327 -18.99 -18.58 25.82
CA ALA A 327 -20.26 -19.27 26.01
C ALA A 327 -20.67 -19.43 27.48
N HIS A 328 -19.70 -19.53 28.39
CA HIS A 328 -19.92 -19.66 29.83
C HIS A 328 -19.98 -18.32 30.58
N HIS A 329 -19.59 -17.21 29.93
CA HIS A 329 -19.47 -15.89 30.57
C HIS A 329 -20.18 -14.83 29.73
N ALA A 330 -21.52 -14.78 29.82
CA ALA A 330 -22.37 -13.85 29.08
C ALA A 330 -21.91 -12.38 29.18
N SER A 331 -21.50 -11.93 30.37
CA SER A 331 -21.04 -10.56 30.61
C SER A 331 -19.68 -10.22 30.00
N TRP A 332 -18.91 -11.20 29.55
CA TRP A 332 -17.58 -11.04 28.93
C TRP A 332 -17.63 -11.22 27.41
N ARG A 333 -18.80 -11.53 26.83
CA ARG A 333 -18.97 -11.72 25.39
C ARG A 333 -18.78 -10.39 24.65
N LEU A 334 -17.92 -10.42 23.62
CA LEU A 334 -17.67 -9.26 22.75
C LEU A 334 -18.73 -9.11 21.67
N ILE A 335 -19.09 -10.23 21.03
CA ILE A 335 -20.12 -10.24 19.99
C ILE A 335 -21.50 -10.25 20.67
N PRO A 336 -22.35 -9.26 20.43
CA PRO A 336 -23.69 -9.28 20.97
C PRO A 336 -24.48 -10.47 20.40
N MET A 337 -24.74 -11.47 21.23
CA MET A 337 -25.48 -12.67 20.89
C MET A 337 -26.23 -13.14 22.12
N ARG A 338 -27.37 -13.82 21.95
CA ARG A 338 -28.12 -14.42 23.06
C ARG A 338 -27.36 -15.62 23.65
N ASP A 339 -27.55 -15.87 24.95
CA ASP A 339 -26.82 -16.89 25.70
C ASP A 339 -27.13 -18.32 25.24
N ASP A 340 -28.37 -18.58 24.85
CA ASP A 340 -28.81 -19.86 24.30
C ASP A 340 -28.09 -20.19 22.98
N VAL A 341 -27.92 -19.20 22.09
CA VAL A 341 -27.21 -19.37 20.82
C VAL A 341 -25.73 -19.63 21.08
N ALA A 342 -25.11 -18.87 21.99
CA ALA A 342 -23.69 -19.03 22.33
C ALA A 342 -23.38 -20.40 22.98
N LEU A 343 -24.22 -20.87 23.91
CA LEU A 343 -24.09 -22.19 24.53
C LEU A 343 -24.24 -23.34 23.52
N ASN A 344 -25.14 -23.19 22.56
CA ASN A 344 -25.33 -24.17 21.49
C ASN A 344 -24.19 -24.20 20.48
N LEU A 345 -23.49 -23.08 20.30
CA LEU A 345 -22.37 -22.96 19.37
C LEU A 345 -21.00 -23.29 20.01
N ARG A 346 -20.95 -23.56 21.32
CA ARG A 346 -19.68 -23.80 22.06
C ARG A 346 -18.79 -24.91 21.50
N TRP A 347 -19.36 -25.93 20.87
CA TRP A 347 -18.63 -27.07 20.31
C TRP A 347 -18.00 -26.73 18.96
N PHE A 348 -18.56 -25.74 18.25
CA PHE A 348 -18.25 -25.47 16.85
C PHE A 348 -16.81 -24.97 16.65
N PRO A 349 -16.27 -24.00 17.41
CA PRO A 349 -14.88 -23.55 17.22
C PRO A 349 -13.85 -24.67 17.33
N VAL A 350 -13.99 -25.54 18.34
CA VAL A 350 -13.04 -26.64 18.57
C VAL A 350 -13.18 -27.71 17.49
N ALA A 351 -14.42 -28.02 17.08
CA ALA A 351 -14.66 -28.96 15.98
C ALA A 351 -14.11 -28.42 14.65
N LEU A 352 -14.37 -27.16 14.32
CA LEU A 352 -13.88 -26.50 13.11
C LEU A 352 -12.34 -26.45 13.10
N ALA A 353 -11.71 -26.05 14.21
CA ALA A 353 -10.26 -26.05 14.36
C ALA A 353 -9.68 -27.44 14.13
N GLY A 354 -10.27 -28.48 14.73
CA GLY A 354 -9.84 -29.87 14.56
C GLY A 354 -9.96 -30.36 13.12
N ILE A 355 -11.09 -30.10 12.45
CA ILE A 355 -11.33 -30.52 11.06
C ILE A 355 -10.31 -29.87 10.11
N ILE A 356 -10.13 -28.54 10.21
CA ILE A 356 -9.19 -27.80 9.35
C ILE A 356 -7.76 -28.26 9.60
N SER A 357 -7.37 -28.36 10.88
CA SER A 357 -6.00 -28.73 11.25
C SER A 357 -5.68 -30.16 10.84
N LEU A 358 -6.58 -31.11 11.06
CA LEU A 358 -6.40 -32.49 10.59
C LEU A 358 -6.28 -32.53 9.06
N GLY A 359 -7.12 -31.78 8.36
CA GLY A 359 -7.08 -31.70 6.91
C GLY A 359 -5.74 -31.16 6.38
N TRP A 360 -5.25 -30.06 6.96
CA TRP A 360 -3.96 -29.48 6.60
C TRP A 360 -2.76 -30.35 6.99
N PHE A 361 -2.86 -31.11 8.08
CA PHE A 361 -1.83 -32.09 8.45
C PHE A 361 -1.75 -33.20 7.41
N ILE A 362 -2.89 -33.80 7.03
CA ILE A 362 -2.94 -34.87 6.01
C ILE A 362 -2.42 -34.35 4.66
N GLN A 363 -2.86 -33.16 4.24
CA GLN A 363 -2.37 -32.52 3.01
C GLN A 363 -0.85 -32.28 3.05
N GLY A 364 -0.32 -31.87 4.20
CA GLY A 364 1.12 -31.68 4.40
C GLY A 364 1.90 -32.98 4.25
N VAL A 365 1.44 -34.05 4.91
CA VAL A 365 2.03 -35.40 4.76
C VAL A 365 1.99 -35.82 3.28
N PHE A 366 0.85 -35.68 2.60
CA PHE A 366 0.72 -36.05 1.19
C PHE A 366 1.65 -35.24 0.28
N ALA A 367 1.85 -33.96 0.58
CA ALA A 367 2.80 -33.12 -0.14
C ALA A 367 4.23 -33.68 0.00
N THR A 368 4.64 -34.04 1.23
CA THR A 368 5.98 -34.59 1.53
C THR A 368 6.23 -35.98 0.93
N VAL A 369 5.19 -36.82 0.82
CA VAL A 369 5.30 -38.21 0.32
C VAL A 369 5.04 -38.31 -1.19
N TYR A 370 4.89 -37.18 -1.88
CA TYR A 370 4.56 -37.16 -3.31
C TYR A 370 3.34 -38.02 -3.69
N ALA A 371 2.36 -38.09 -2.76
CA ALA A 371 1.12 -38.84 -2.92
C ALA A 371 0.38 -38.48 -4.22
N SER A 372 -0.41 -39.43 -4.70
CA SER A 372 -1.11 -39.29 -5.98
C SER A 372 -2.12 -38.15 -6.00
N LEU A 373 -2.49 -37.74 -7.23
CA LEU A 373 -3.53 -36.72 -7.43
C LEU A 373 -4.89 -37.26 -6.95
N ALA A 374 -5.22 -38.53 -7.21
CA ALA A 374 -6.50 -39.11 -6.79
C ALA A 374 -6.65 -39.09 -5.26
N LEU A 375 -5.60 -39.44 -4.50
CA LEU A 375 -5.62 -39.40 -3.03
C LEU A 375 -5.76 -37.96 -2.50
N THR A 376 -5.06 -37.01 -3.14
CA THR A 376 -5.14 -35.59 -2.80
C THR A 376 -6.55 -35.03 -3.04
N VAL A 377 -7.16 -35.36 -4.18
CA VAL A 377 -8.53 -34.97 -4.55
C VAL A 377 -9.55 -35.59 -3.57
N ALA A 378 -9.40 -36.87 -3.23
CA ALA A 378 -10.27 -37.57 -2.27
C ALA A 378 -10.30 -36.85 -0.92
N VAL A 379 -9.12 -36.57 -0.36
CA VAL A 379 -8.98 -35.92 0.95
C VAL A 379 -9.48 -34.48 0.91
N ASN A 380 -9.18 -33.72 -0.14
CA ASN A 380 -9.71 -32.36 -0.30
C ASN A 380 -11.23 -32.33 -0.28
N CYS A 381 -11.88 -33.26 -0.99
CA CYS A 381 -13.33 -33.38 -0.96
C CYS A 381 -13.87 -33.74 0.42
N ILE A 382 -13.26 -34.69 1.12
CA ILE A 382 -13.68 -35.08 2.48
C ILE A 382 -13.56 -33.89 3.45
N ILE A 383 -12.44 -33.17 3.42
CA ILE A 383 -12.20 -32.00 4.28
C ILE A 383 -13.20 -30.89 3.93
N SER A 384 -13.40 -30.59 2.65
CA SER A 384 -14.31 -29.53 2.22
C SER A 384 -15.78 -29.87 2.52
N LEU A 385 -16.19 -31.13 2.34
CA LEU A 385 -17.53 -31.61 2.69
C LEU A 385 -17.76 -31.53 4.20
N THR A 386 -16.83 -32.06 5.01
CA THR A 386 -16.95 -32.04 6.48
C THR A 386 -16.94 -30.63 7.04
N THR A 387 -16.10 -29.74 6.51
CA THR A 387 -16.05 -28.32 6.88
C THR A 387 -17.35 -27.61 6.49
N SER A 388 -17.83 -27.82 5.27
CA SER A 388 -19.09 -27.24 4.77
C SER A 388 -20.29 -27.69 5.60
N VAL A 389 -20.37 -28.98 5.95
CA VAL A 389 -21.41 -29.52 6.83
C VAL A 389 -21.31 -28.93 8.24
N ALA A 390 -20.10 -28.81 8.80
CA ALA A 390 -19.92 -28.19 10.12
C ALA A 390 -20.41 -26.74 10.15
N ILE A 391 -20.05 -25.94 9.13
CA ILE A 391 -20.49 -24.53 9.00
C ILE A 391 -22.01 -24.47 8.75
N GLY A 392 -22.54 -25.30 7.85
CA GLY A 392 -23.98 -25.36 7.55
C GLY A 392 -24.83 -25.73 8.77
N VAL A 393 -24.40 -26.73 9.55
CA VAL A 393 -25.07 -27.11 10.81
C VAL A 393 -25.03 -25.96 11.82
N ALA A 394 -23.90 -25.25 11.95
CA ALA A 394 -23.79 -24.07 12.80
C ALA A 394 -24.75 -22.95 12.36
N MET A 395 -24.84 -22.66 11.06
CA MET A 395 -25.74 -21.64 10.50
C MET A 395 -27.23 -22.00 10.66
N VAL A 396 -27.62 -23.26 10.44
CA VAL A 396 -29.01 -23.68 10.60
C VAL A 396 -29.42 -23.69 12.07
N ARG A 397 -28.54 -24.14 12.97
CA ARG A 397 -28.80 -24.15 14.42
C ARG A 397 -28.96 -22.73 14.98
N SER A 398 -28.14 -21.77 14.52
CA SER A 398 -28.31 -20.38 14.94
C SER A 398 -29.63 -19.80 14.42
N ARG A 399 -29.94 -19.96 13.11
CA ARG A 399 -31.17 -19.40 12.49
C ARG A 399 -32.47 -19.95 13.07
N ARG A 400 -32.58 -21.27 13.28
CA ARG A 400 -33.83 -21.88 13.79
C ARG A 400 -34.21 -21.30 15.15
N ARG A 401 -33.24 -21.09 16.04
CA ARG A 401 -33.48 -20.55 17.38
C ARG A 401 -33.82 -19.06 17.38
N TYR A 402 -33.20 -18.29 16.49
CA TYR A 402 -33.64 -16.92 16.23
C TYR A 402 -35.12 -16.85 15.80
N ALA A 403 -35.60 -17.81 15.00
CA ALA A 403 -36.98 -17.84 14.50
C ALA A 403 -38.01 -18.39 15.52
N THR A 404 -37.68 -19.45 16.27
CA THR A 404 -38.63 -20.11 17.20
C THR A 404 -38.99 -19.27 18.43
N GLU A 405 -38.19 -18.28 18.79
CA GLU A 405 -38.45 -17.42 19.96
C GLU A 405 -39.01 -16.04 19.62
N THR A 406 -39.14 -15.68 18.33
CA THR A 406 -39.85 -14.47 17.91
C THR A 406 -41.35 -14.52 18.20
N ASP A 407 -41.91 -15.70 18.47
CA ASP A 407 -43.34 -15.89 18.76
C ASP A 407 -43.68 -16.00 20.26
N ALA A 408 -42.71 -16.15 21.17
CA ALA A 408 -43.01 -16.57 22.55
C ALA A 408 -42.88 -15.49 23.64
N THR A 409 -42.18 -14.37 23.44
CA THR A 409 -42.09 -13.33 24.50
C THR A 409 -41.71 -11.95 23.93
N GLN A 410 -42.60 -10.98 24.17
CA GLN A 410 -42.47 -9.52 24.14
C GLN A 410 -41.35 -8.84 23.31
N ARG A 411 -41.81 -7.94 22.43
CA ARG A 411 -41.08 -6.95 21.61
C ARG A 411 -40.13 -5.98 22.34
N SER A 412 -39.78 -6.16 23.61
CA SER A 412 -38.89 -5.22 24.32
C SER A 412 -37.43 -5.66 24.21
N ASN A 413 -36.64 -4.86 23.48
CA ASN A 413 -35.18 -4.96 23.31
C ASN A 413 -34.63 -6.05 22.36
N GLN A 414 -35.23 -6.19 21.18
CA GLN A 414 -34.60 -6.96 20.10
C GLN A 414 -33.41 -6.20 19.50
N MET A 415 -32.21 -6.70 19.75
CA MET A 415 -31.03 -6.40 18.95
C MET A 415 -31.24 -6.97 17.54
N SER A 416 -31.66 -6.12 16.60
CA SER A 416 -31.80 -6.51 15.20
C SER A 416 -30.40 -6.71 14.61
N ILE A 417 -30.16 -7.89 14.04
CA ILE A 417 -28.97 -8.11 13.23
C ILE A 417 -29.05 -7.11 12.06
N PRO A 418 -28.01 -6.29 11.82
CA PRO A 418 -28.03 -5.34 10.71
C PRO A 418 -28.36 -6.03 9.39
N GLY A 419 -29.19 -5.41 8.54
CA GLY A 419 -29.65 -6.03 7.28
C GLY A 419 -28.51 -6.49 6.36
N TRP A 420 -27.42 -5.73 6.31
CA TRP A 420 -26.22 -6.09 5.53
C TRP A 420 -25.55 -7.36 6.03
N LEU A 421 -25.56 -7.62 7.34
CA LEU A 421 -24.95 -8.82 7.92
C LEU A 421 -25.76 -10.08 7.57
N ASN A 422 -27.09 -9.95 7.48
CA ASN A 422 -27.93 -11.02 6.96
C ASN A 422 -27.64 -11.33 5.48
N VAL A 423 -27.37 -10.31 4.66
CA VAL A 423 -26.94 -10.50 3.25
C VAL A 423 -25.63 -11.27 3.19
N VAL A 424 -24.63 -10.91 4.00
CA VAL A 424 -23.32 -11.60 4.06
C VAL A 424 -23.50 -13.07 4.47
N ILE A 425 -24.29 -13.35 5.52
CA ILE A 425 -24.55 -14.73 5.97
C ILE A 425 -25.28 -15.53 4.89
N ASN A 426 -26.24 -14.93 4.17
CA ASN A 426 -26.93 -15.59 3.06
C ASN A 426 -25.98 -15.89 1.89
N LEU A 427 -25.11 -14.95 1.51
CA LEU A 427 -24.10 -15.15 0.47
C LEU A 427 -23.12 -16.26 0.84
N ALA A 428 -22.68 -16.32 2.10
CA ALA A 428 -21.86 -17.43 2.60
C ALA A 428 -22.59 -18.79 2.48
N GLY A 429 -23.89 -18.81 2.78
CA GLY A 429 -24.74 -20.00 2.59
C GLY A 429 -24.85 -20.44 1.13
N ILE A 430 -25.06 -19.49 0.21
CA ILE A 430 -25.09 -19.76 -1.24
C ILE A 430 -23.73 -20.28 -1.71
N ALA A 431 -22.63 -19.66 -1.28
CA ALA A 431 -21.27 -20.09 -1.64
C ALA A 431 -20.98 -21.52 -1.16
N LEU A 432 -21.44 -21.92 0.04
CA LEU A 432 -21.33 -23.30 0.51
C LEU A 432 -22.09 -24.28 -0.41
N ILE A 433 -23.30 -23.92 -0.84
CA ILE A 433 -24.11 -24.75 -1.77
C ILE A 433 -23.41 -24.86 -3.13
N VAL A 434 -22.93 -23.75 -3.69
CA VAL A 434 -22.17 -23.73 -4.96
C VAL A 434 -20.93 -24.60 -4.86
N SER A 435 -20.20 -24.53 -3.74
CA SER A 435 -19.07 -25.41 -3.47
C SER A 435 -19.48 -26.89 -3.51
N GLN A 436 -20.58 -27.28 -2.85
CA GLN A 436 -21.03 -28.68 -2.88
C GLN A 436 -21.38 -29.15 -4.29
N ILE A 437 -22.06 -28.31 -5.07
CA ILE A 437 -22.39 -28.61 -6.47
C ILE A 437 -21.10 -28.79 -7.29
N ALA A 438 -20.11 -27.92 -7.11
CA ALA A 438 -18.82 -28.03 -7.78
C ALA A 438 -18.09 -29.34 -7.44
N LEU A 439 -18.06 -29.74 -6.17
CA LEU A 439 -17.47 -31.01 -5.73
C LEU A 439 -18.15 -32.20 -6.42
N VAL A 440 -19.49 -32.21 -6.50
CA VAL A 440 -20.26 -33.29 -7.13
C VAL A 440 -20.04 -33.34 -8.66
N LEU A 441 -19.94 -32.19 -9.32
CA LEU A 441 -19.72 -32.11 -10.77
C LEU A 441 -18.29 -32.49 -11.22
N GLY A 442 -17.35 -32.62 -10.28
CA GLY A 442 -15.94 -32.92 -10.53
C GLY A 442 -15.02 -31.70 -10.56
N TYR A 443 -15.52 -30.51 -10.25
CA TYR A 443 -14.72 -29.29 -10.06
C TYR A 443 -14.19 -29.22 -8.62
N VAL A 444 -13.35 -30.18 -8.26
CA VAL A 444 -12.89 -30.35 -6.87
C VAL A 444 -12.01 -29.19 -6.40
N ALA A 445 -11.11 -28.69 -7.25
CA ALA A 445 -10.28 -27.53 -6.95
C ALA A 445 -11.15 -26.31 -6.62
N LEU A 446 -12.12 -25.98 -7.48
CA LEU A 446 -13.06 -24.87 -7.25
C LEU A 446 -13.87 -25.05 -5.97
N GLY A 447 -14.49 -26.22 -5.78
CA GLY A 447 -15.33 -26.48 -4.62
C GLY A 447 -14.56 -26.39 -3.31
N SER A 448 -13.34 -26.93 -3.28
CA SER A 448 -12.49 -26.88 -2.08
C SER A 448 -11.96 -25.47 -1.81
N ILE A 449 -11.53 -24.73 -2.83
CA ILE A 449 -11.05 -23.35 -2.69
C ILE A 449 -12.15 -22.42 -2.18
N ILE A 450 -13.40 -22.56 -2.63
CA ILE A 450 -14.52 -21.77 -2.09
C ILE A 450 -14.66 -21.98 -0.56
N VAL A 451 -14.65 -23.22 -0.09
CA VAL A 451 -14.80 -23.53 1.35
C VAL A 451 -13.62 -22.98 2.14
N GLN A 452 -12.41 -23.19 1.64
CA GLN A 452 -11.23 -22.71 2.33
C GLN A 452 -11.16 -21.17 2.34
N GLN A 453 -11.56 -20.49 1.25
CA GLN A 453 -11.65 -19.03 1.18
C GLN A 453 -12.71 -18.48 2.14
N LEU A 454 -13.87 -19.14 2.27
CA LEU A 454 -14.89 -18.74 3.27
C LEU A 454 -14.36 -18.83 4.70
N VAL A 455 -13.65 -19.93 5.02
CA VAL A 455 -13.00 -20.11 6.33
C VAL A 455 -11.94 -19.02 6.56
N TRP A 456 -11.11 -18.74 5.56
CA TRP A 456 -10.08 -17.71 5.63
C TRP A 456 -10.66 -16.32 5.86
N ILE A 457 -11.65 -15.93 5.06
CA ILE A 457 -12.37 -14.66 5.21
C ILE A 457 -12.91 -14.54 6.63
N PHE A 458 -13.56 -15.59 7.13
CA PHE A 458 -14.12 -15.60 8.47
C PHE A 458 -13.05 -15.45 9.56
N LEU A 459 -11.94 -16.19 9.48
CA LEU A 459 -10.85 -16.11 10.45
C LEU A 459 -10.16 -14.74 10.45
N VAL A 460 -9.88 -14.17 9.27
CA VAL A 460 -9.29 -12.83 9.14
C VAL A 460 -10.22 -11.78 9.73
N LEU A 461 -11.51 -11.81 9.39
CA LEU A 461 -12.49 -10.84 9.89
C LEU A 461 -12.69 -10.94 11.41
N LEU A 462 -12.75 -12.15 11.98
CA LEU A 462 -12.87 -12.34 13.43
C LEU A 462 -11.63 -11.85 14.18
N SER A 463 -10.44 -12.09 13.62
CA SER A 463 -9.17 -11.64 14.20
C SER A 463 -9.05 -10.11 14.12
N ALA A 464 -9.39 -9.53 12.97
CA ALA A 464 -9.41 -8.08 12.75
C ALA A 464 -10.43 -7.41 13.68
N TYR A 465 -11.62 -7.99 13.86
CA TYR A 465 -12.61 -7.52 14.80
C TYR A 465 -12.08 -7.52 16.24
N LEU A 466 -11.49 -8.62 16.69
CA LEU A 466 -10.92 -8.72 18.05
C LEU A 466 -9.84 -7.66 18.30
N LEU A 467 -8.92 -7.48 17.36
CA LEU A 467 -7.86 -6.48 17.44
C LEU A 467 -8.43 -5.05 17.40
N ALA A 468 -9.43 -4.79 16.55
CA ALA A 468 -10.03 -3.46 16.42
C ALA A 468 -10.77 -3.06 17.71
N VAL A 469 -11.48 -4.01 18.34
CA VAL A 469 -12.13 -3.82 19.64
C VAL A 469 -11.09 -3.62 20.75
N LEU A 470 -9.97 -4.35 20.74
CA LEU A 470 -8.89 -4.13 21.70
C LEU A 470 -8.31 -2.72 21.59
N ILE A 471 -8.03 -2.23 20.38
CA ILE A 471 -7.52 -0.86 20.16
C ILE A 471 -8.56 0.17 20.62
N GLU A 472 -9.83 -0.01 20.25
CA GLU A 472 -10.93 0.85 20.70
C GLU A 472 -10.99 0.93 22.22
N ASP A 473 -11.04 -0.22 22.88
CA ASP A 473 -11.24 -0.28 24.32
C ASP A 473 -10.00 0.25 25.07
N THR A 474 -8.79 0.03 24.55
CA THR A 474 -7.55 0.55 25.15
C THR A 474 -7.50 2.07 25.05
N CYS A 475 -7.75 2.63 23.86
CA CYS A 475 -7.74 4.07 23.67
C CYS A 475 -8.87 4.76 24.45
N THR A 476 -10.06 4.16 24.55
CA THR A 476 -11.18 4.74 25.32
C THR A 476 -10.89 4.75 26.83
N VAL A 477 -10.29 3.69 27.39
CA VAL A 477 -9.88 3.70 28.80
C VAL A 477 -8.78 4.72 29.07
N MET A 478 -7.78 4.83 28.18
CA MET A 478 -6.75 5.87 28.31
C MET A 478 -7.35 7.28 28.18
N LEU A 479 -8.32 7.49 27.30
CA LEU A 479 -9.04 8.77 27.17
C LEU A 479 -9.79 9.14 28.45
N ILE A 480 -10.46 8.16 29.08
CA ILE A 480 -11.16 8.37 30.35
C ILE A 480 -10.15 8.69 31.46
N ALA A 481 -9.00 8.00 31.49
CA ALA A 481 -7.94 8.26 32.45
C ALA A 481 -7.39 9.70 32.33
N VAL A 482 -7.15 10.18 31.10
CA VAL A 482 -6.74 11.56 30.83
C VAL A 482 -7.80 12.55 31.31
N LYS A 483 -9.07 12.36 30.91
CA LYS A 483 -10.17 13.24 31.31
C LYS A 483 -10.40 13.29 32.83
N ARG A 484 -10.14 12.19 33.55
CA ARG A 484 -10.30 12.12 35.00
C ARG A 484 -9.20 12.89 35.75
N GLN A 485 -7.99 12.94 35.19
CA GLN A 485 -6.89 13.74 35.71
C GLN A 485 -7.13 15.25 35.49
N ASP A 486 -7.79 15.62 34.39
CA ASP A 486 -8.09 17.01 34.05
C ASP A 486 -9.25 17.63 34.86
N GLY A 487 -10.09 16.82 35.51
CA GLY A 487 -11.25 17.30 36.27
C GLY A 487 -10.92 18.04 37.59
N GLN A 488 -9.64 18.17 37.96
CA GLN A 488 -9.18 18.84 39.18
C GLN A 488 -8.28 20.06 38.96
N GLU A 489 -7.86 20.38 37.72
CA GLU A 489 -7.01 21.55 37.43
C GLU A 489 -7.58 22.39 36.28
N GLU A 490 -7.64 23.71 36.48
CA GLU A 490 -8.20 24.68 35.54
C GLU A 490 -7.59 24.59 34.13
N ALA A 491 -8.47 24.81 33.14
CA ALA A 491 -8.25 24.79 31.69
C ALA A 491 -6.87 25.28 31.19
N THR A 492 -5.89 24.38 31.12
CA THR A 492 -4.72 24.56 30.25
C THR A 492 -5.00 23.98 28.85
N ALA A 493 -4.24 24.36 27.81
CA ALA A 493 -4.40 23.89 26.43
C ALA A 493 -3.83 22.47 26.16
N TYR A 494 -3.02 21.94 27.08
CA TYR A 494 -2.36 20.64 27.01
C TYR A 494 -3.27 19.38 27.02
N PRO A 495 -4.44 19.33 27.71
CA PRO A 495 -5.32 18.17 27.74
C PRO A 495 -6.15 17.97 26.46
N ALA A 496 -6.48 19.05 25.74
CA ALA A 496 -7.18 18.97 24.46
C ALA A 496 -6.34 18.26 23.38
N ILE A 497 -5.04 18.50 23.35
CA ILE A 497 -4.12 17.88 22.38
C ILE A 497 -3.97 16.38 22.66
N ARG A 498 -3.81 15.97 23.93
CA ARG A 498 -3.68 14.55 24.31
C ARG A 498 -4.93 13.76 23.95
N SER A 499 -6.12 14.29 24.26
CA SER A 499 -7.38 13.63 23.92
C SER A 499 -7.59 13.51 22.40
N GLN A 500 -7.23 14.55 21.63
CA GLN A 500 -7.25 14.49 20.16
C GLN A 500 -6.27 13.43 19.61
N LEU A 501 -5.04 13.35 20.16
CA LEU A 501 -4.05 12.34 19.76
C LEU A 501 -4.53 10.92 20.01
N LEU A 502 -5.21 10.64 21.13
CA LEU A 502 -5.72 9.31 21.44
C LEU A 502 -6.88 8.89 20.52
N VAL A 503 -7.76 9.83 20.13
CA VAL A 503 -8.82 9.56 19.15
C VAL A 503 -8.22 9.27 17.78
N LEU A 504 -7.24 10.07 17.35
CA LEU A 504 -6.50 9.85 16.10
C LEU A 504 -5.76 8.51 16.12
N ALA A 505 -5.08 8.18 17.22
CA ALA A 505 -4.39 6.89 17.38
C ALA A 505 -5.35 5.70 17.30
N SER A 506 -6.54 5.80 17.92
CA SER A 506 -7.59 4.77 17.77
C SER A 506 -8.07 4.66 16.32
N GLY A 507 -8.27 5.79 15.63
CA GLY A 507 -8.71 5.81 14.23
C GLY A 507 -7.68 5.17 13.30
N LEU A 508 -6.42 5.61 13.42
CA LEU A 508 -5.28 5.08 12.66
C LEU A 508 -5.04 3.60 12.94
N GLY A 509 -5.09 3.17 14.21
CA GLY A 509 -4.91 1.78 14.58
C GLY A 509 -5.97 0.85 13.98
N ARG A 510 -7.24 1.28 13.93
CA ARG A 510 -8.30 0.49 13.27
C ARG A 510 -8.15 0.49 11.76
N LEU A 511 -7.80 1.63 11.17
CA LEU A 511 -7.53 1.72 9.73
C LEU A 511 -6.38 0.79 9.34
N LEU A 512 -5.31 0.74 10.14
CA LEU A 512 -4.19 -0.19 10.00
C LEU A 512 -4.67 -1.65 10.01
N ILE A 513 -5.52 -2.02 10.97
CA ILE A 513 -6.08 -3.38 11.06
C ILE A 513 -6.94 -3.70 9.83
N VAL A 514 -7.78 -2.76 9.37
CA VAL A 514 -8.63 -2.96 8.18
C VAL A 514 -7.77 -3.14 6.93
N LEU A 515 -6.71 -2.33 6.77
CA LEU A 515 -5.76 -2.48 5.67
C LEU A 515 -5.02 -3.82 5.73
N LEU A 516 -4.57 -4.23 6.92
CA LEU A 516 -3.93 -5.53 7.12
C LEU A 516 -4.89 -6.69 6.82
N ALA A 517 -6.14 -6.59 7.27
CA ALA A 517 -7.18 -7.56 6.98
C ALA A 517 -7.44 -7.65 5.47
N LEU A 518 -7.60 -6.51 4.79
CA LEU A 518 -7.79 -6.47 3.34
C LEU A 518 -6.60 -7.06 2.59
N ALA A 519 -5.36 -6.75 3.01
CA ALA A 519 -4.15 -7.32 2.43
C ALA A 519 -4.09 -8.85 2.58
N LEU A 520 -4.47 -9.38 3.76
CA LEU A 520 -4.55 -10.83 4.00
C LEU A 520 -5.68 -11.47 3.18
N LEU A 521 -6.82 -10.79 3.00
CA LEU A 521 -7.93 -11.27 2.17
C LEU A 521 -7.59 -11.34 0.68
N LEU A 522 -6.75 -10.42 0.20
CA LEU A 522 -6.28 -10.36 -1.19
C LEU A 522 -5.06 -11.26 -1.46
N ALA A 523 -4.40 -11.78 -0.42
CA ALA A 523 -3.27 -12.67 -0.57
C ALA A 523 -3.70 -13.98 -1.25
N PRO A 524 -2.91 -14.53 -2.20
CA PRO A 524 -3.22 -15.79 -2.85
C PRO A 524 -3.33 -16.89 -1.78
N PHE A 525 -4.50 -17.51 -1.75
CA PHE A 525 -4.87 -18.54 -0.79
C PHE A 525 -4.84 -19.91 -1.48
N GLY A 526 -4.28 -20.96 -0.85
CA GLY A 526 -4.32 -22.29 -1.48
C GLY A 526 -3.54 -23.42 -0.80
N GLY A 527 -2.41 -23.14 -0.15
CA GLY A 527 -1.67 -24.14 0.61
C GLY A 527 -1.66 -23.86 2.09
N GLY A 528 -1.21 -24.86 2.84
CA GLY A 528 -1.38 -24.95 4.28
C GLY A 528 -0.70 -23.81 5.07
N PRO A 529 -0.59 -23.97 6.39
CA PRO A 529 -0.21 -22.86 7.26
C PRO A 529 1.27 -22.41 7.09
N THR A 530 2.11 -23.19 6.40
CA THR A 530 3.42 -22.76 5.92
C THR A 530 3.34 -21.66 4.87
N GLU A 531 2.35 -21.73 3.98
CA GLU A 531 2.10 -20.68 2.98
C GLU A 531 1.52 -19.43 3.60
N TRP A 532 0.82 -19.53 4.73
CA TRP A 532 0.36 -18.36 5.47
C TRP A 532 1.53 -17.57 6.07
N LEU A 533 2.51 -18.27 6.65
CA LEU A 533 3.73 -17.64 7.12
C LEU A 533 4.51 -17.00 5.96
N ARG A 534 4.54 -17.68 4.79
CA ARG A 534 5.08 -17.10 3.55
C ARG A 534 4.24 -15.91 3.06
N ASN A 535 2.93 -15.92 3.23
CA ASN A 535 2.03 -14.81 2.85
C ASN A 535 2.23 -13.58 3.74
N PHE A 536 2.83 -13.67 4.94
CA PHE A 536 3.29 -12.46 5.63
C PHE A 536 4.41 -11.74 4.86
N SER A 537 5.24 -12.46 4.10
CA SER A 537 6.22 -11.84 3.20
C SER A 537 5.57 -11.07 2.04
N PHE A 538 4.30 -11.37 1.71
CA PHE A 538 3.50 -10.62 0.74
C PHE A 538 3.27 -9.16 1.16
N LEU A 539 3.25 -8.87 2.46
CA LEU A 539 3.18 -7.50 2.95
C LEU A 539 4.39 -6.67 2.48
N TYR A 540 5.54 -7.32 2.28
CA TYR A 540 6.75 -6.73 1.74
C TYR A 540 6.83 -6.79 0.21
N SER A 541 6.40 -7.89 -0.43
CA SER A 541 6.50 -8.05 -1.89
C SER A 541 5.36 -7.40 -2.69
N GLY A 542 4.19 -7.16 -2.08
CA GLY A 542 3.06 -6.42 -2.65
C GLY A 542 2.26 -7.14 -3.75
N VAL A 543 1.06 -6.63 -4.03
CA VAL A 543 0.17 -7.10 -5.11
C VAL A 543 0.47 -6.31 -6.38
N LYS A 544 0.72 -6.98 -7.51
CA LYS A 544 0.73 -6.30 -8.82
C LYS A 544 -0.71 -6.14 -9.32
N LEU A 545 -1.23 -4.91 -9.36
CA LEU A 545 -2.49 -4.56 -10.01
C LEU A 545 -2.19 -3.71 -11.25
N GLY A 546 -2.14 -4.36 -12.43
CA GLY A 546 -1.69 -3.70 -13.66
C GLY A 546 -0.21 -3.30 -13.59
N GLU A 547 0.09 -2.03 -13.88
CA GLU A 547 1.44 -1.44 -13.77
C GLU A 547 1.80 -1.00 -12.34
N VAL A 548 0.83 -0.93 -11.42
CA VAL A 548 1.05 -0.43 -10.05
C VAL A 548 1.22 -1.60 -9.09
N GLN A 549 2.36 -1.65 -8.40
CA GLN A 549 2.62 -2.61 -7.34
C GLN A 549 2.17 -2.03 -6.00
N ILE A 550 0.97 -2.39 -5.54
CA ILE A 550 0.44 -1.95 -4.25
C ILE A 550 1.10 -2.79 -3.16
N ARG A 551 2.06 -2.19 -2.44
CA ARG A 551 2.70 -2.79 -1.27
C ARG A 551 1.97 -2.30 -0.01
N PRO A 552 1.33 -3.18 0.78
CA PRO A 552 0.69 -2.77 2.04
C PRO A 552 1.66 -2.03 2.96
N THR A 553 2.92 -2.47 3.02
CA THR A 553 4.00 -1.76 3.73
C THR A 553 4.24 -0.34 3.20
N ALA A 554 4.21 -0.13 1.88
CA ALA A 554 4.32 1.21 1.29
C ALA A 554 3.15 2.11 1.68
N ILE A 555 1.93 1.57 1.83
CA ILE A 555 0.78 2.34 2.35
C ILE A 555 1.04 2.79 3.79
N LEU A 556 1.61 1.94 4.63
CA LEU A 556 1.93 2.30 6.03
C LEU A 556 3.04 3.34 6.12
N ILE A 557 4.10 3.15 5.32
CA ILE A 557 5.21 4.11 5.24
C ILE A 557 4.68 5.44 4.71
N ALA A 558 3.85 5.44 3.67
CA ALA A 558 3.24 6.65 3.13
C ALA A 558 2.34 7.35 4.16
N LEU A 559 1.52 6.60 4.90
CA LEU A 559 0.68 7.18 5.96
C LEU A 559 1.55 7.79 7.08
N ALA A 560 2.64 7.12 7.46
CA ALA A 560 3.59 7.65 8.44
C ALA A 560 4.28 8.92 7.91
N VAL A 561 4.74 8.92 6.66
CA VAL A 561 5.34 10.08 5.99
C VAL A 561 4.35 11.24 5.89
N LEU A 562 3.08 10.97 5.60
CA LEU A 562 2.03 11.99 5.53
C LEU A 562 1.79 12.63 6.90
N VAL A 563 1.58 11.81 7.93
CA VAL A 563 1.29 12.28 9.29
C VAL A 563 2.49 13.04 9.87
N LEU A 564 3.69 12.47 9.78
CA LEU A 564 4.92 13.10 10.27
C LEU A 564 5.27 14.35 9.46
N GLY A 565 5.11 14.31 8.13
CA GLY A 565 5.34 15.44 7.25
C GLY A 565 4.41 16.61 7.55
N PHE A 566 3.10 16.35 7.67
CA PHE A 566 2.13 17.40 8.01
C PHE A 566 2.34 17.95 9.43
N ALA A 567 2.67 17.08 10.39
CA ALA A 567 3.01 17.50 11.74
C ALA A 567 4.25 18.40 11.75
N LEU A 568 5.31 18.02 11.02
CA LEU A 568 6.54 18.80 10.91
C LEU A 568 6.28 20.17 10.26
N VAL A 569 5.53 20.20 9.16
CA VAL A 569 5.14 21.46 8.50
C VAL A 569 4.38 22.36 9.46
N LYS A 570 3.42 21.82 10.22
CA LYS A 570 2.64 22.59 11.19
C LYS A 570 3.52 23.13 12.34
N ILE A 571 4.44 22.32 12.87
CA ILE A 571 5.38 22.75 13.91
C ILE A 571 6.26 23.88 13.40
N LEU A 572 6.84 23.73 12.20
CA LEU A 572 7.68 24.75 11.58
C LEU A 572 6.89 26.02 11.24
N GLN A 573 5.65 25.87 10.76
CA GLN A 573 4.77 26.99 10.43
C GLN A 573 4.40 27.79 11.68
N ASN A 574 4.06 27.12 12.78
CA ASN A 574 3.78 27.78 14.06
C ASN A 574 5.04 28.46 14.62
N TRP A 575 6.19 27.78 14.59
CA TRP A 575 7.46 28.38 14.99
C TRP A 575 7.79 29.64 14.16
N LEU A 576 7.59 29.56 12.85
CA LEU A 576 7.81 30.67 11.93
C LEU A 576 6.85 31.84 12.24
N SER A 577 5.57 31.56 12.45
CA SER A 577 4.53 32.55 12.76
C SER A 577 4.71 33.22 14.12
N ASP A 578 5.03 32.43 15.14
CA ASP A 578 4.89 32.85 16.54
C ASP A 578 6.23 33.28 17.16
N GLN A 579 7.36 32.75 16.65
CA GLN A 579 8.69 33.07 17.17
C GLN A 579 9.53 33.88 16.20
N TYR A 580 9.64 33.46 14.93
CA TYR A 580 10.58 34.09 13.99
C TYR A 580 10.02 35.37 13.37
N LEU A 581 8.90 35.30 12.64
CA LEU A 581 8.32 36.44 11.93
C LEU A 581 8.01 37.67 12.81
N PRO A 582 7.58 37.54 14.08
CA PRO A 582 7.35 38.68 14.97
C PRO A 582 8.62 39.47 15.32
N THR A 583 9.80 38.87 15.21
CA THR A 583 11.08 39.58 15.41
C THR A 583 11.46 40.45 14.21
N THR A 584 10.74 40.33 13.10
CA THR A 584 10.95 41.10 11.86
C THR A 584 10.11 42.37 11.85
N ARG A 585 10.53 43.41 11.12
CA ARG A 585 9.77 44.65 10.90
C ARG A 585 8.56 44.49 9.94
N MET A 586 8.03 43.28 9.79
CA MET A 586 6.93 42.97 8.87
C MET A 586 5.58 43.31 9.51
N ASP A 587 4.67 43.87 8.71
CA ASP A 587 3.28 44.13 9.11
C ASP A 587 2.48 42.83 9.25
N ALA A 588 1.30 42.90 9.90
CA ALA A 588 0.50 41.71 10.19
C ALA A 588 0.06 40.95 8.93
N GLY A 589 -0.24 41.67 7.84
CA GLY A 589 -0.62 41.08 6.55
C GLY A 589 0.52 40.27 5.94
N MET A 590 1.73 40.85 5.85
CA MET A 590 2.89 40.16 5.28
C MET A 590 3.32 38.94 6.08
N ARG A 591 3.24 39.00 7.43
CA ARG A 591 3.53 37.84 8.29
C ARG A 591 2.55 36.69 8.05
N ALA A 592 1.25 36.99 8.00
CA ALA A 592 0.23 35.98 7.72
C ALA A 592 0.41 35.35 6.34
N SER A 593 0.67 36.15 5.31
CA SER A 593 0.92 35.66 3.95
C SER A 593 2.19 34.80 3.85
N ALA A 594 3.29 35.21 4.48
CA ALA A 594 4.54 34.45 4.48
C ALA A 594 4.38 33.09 5.19
N SER A 595 3.73 33.08 6.36
CA SER A 595 3.42 31.84 7.09
C SER A 595 2.50 30.91 6.30
N ALA A 596 1.46 31.45 5.66
CA ALA A 596 0.55 30.66 4.81
C ALA A 596 1.28 30.06 3.61
N LEU A 597 2.11 30.84 2.92
CA LEU A 597 2.89 30.38 1.77
C LEU A 597 3.86 29.26 2.15
N PHE A 598 4.57 29.41 3.27
CA PHE A 598 5.44 28.36 3.80
C PHE A 598 4.67 27.08 4.11
N GLY A 599 3.50 27.21 4.76
CA GLY A 599 2.61 26.09 5.03
C GLY A 599 2.17 25.37 3.77
N TYR A 600 1.66 26.09 2.76
CA TYR A 600 1.24 25.51 1.49
C TYR A 600 2.36 24.79 0.76
N ALA A 601 3.55 25.41 0.66
CA ALA A 601 4.72 24.77 0.07
C ALA A 601 5.12 23.49 0.83
N GLY A 602 5.10 23.55 2.16
CA GLY A 602 5.39 22.40 3.03
C GLY A 602 4.38 21.26 2.87
N TYR A 603 3.08 21.55 2.85
CA TYR A 603 2.05 20.53 2.67
C TYR A 603 2.10 19.88 1.28
N VAL A 604 2.35 20.67 0.23
CA VAL A 604 2.55 20.14 -1.14
C VAL A 604 3.77 19.20 -1.18
N LEU A 605 4.88 19.60 -0.56
CA LEU A 605 6.08 18.76 -0.49
C LEU A 605 5.83 17.46 0.31
N ALA A 606 5.18 17.55 1.47
CA ALA A 606 4.82 16.38 2.27
C ALA A 606 3.86 15.43 1.51
N GLY A 607 2.92 15.99 0.74
CA GLY A 607 2.06 15.23 -0.17
C GLY A 607 2.85 14.52 -1.27
N ALA A 608 3.82 15.20 -1.90
CA ALA A 608 4.69 14.61 -2.92
C ALA A 608 5.54 13.47 -2.35
N LEU A 609 6.14 13.66 -1.17
CA LEU A 609 6.88 12.60 -0.46
C LEU A 609 6.00 11.41 -0.10
N THR A 610 4.73 11.65 0.26
CA THR A 610 3.75 10.59 0.51
C THR A 610 3.45 9.77 -0.75
N LEU A 611 3.28 10.43 -1.90
CA LEU A 611 3.09 9.75 -3.18
C LEU A 611 4.33 8.94 -3.60
N SER A 612 5.53 9.49 -3.37
CA SER A 612 6.79 8.78 -3.58
C SER A 612 6.89 7.54 -2.69
N ALA A 613 6.51 7.64 -1.41
CA ALA A 613 6.48 6.52 -0.48
C ALA A 613 5.47 5.43 -0.89
N LEU A 614 4.39 5.78 -1.60
CA LEU A 614 3.45 4.81 -2.21
C LEU A 614 4.03 4.10 -3.45
N GLY A 615 5.22 4.49 -3.91
CA GLY A 615 5.79 4.00 -5.17
C GLY A 615 5.14 4.61 -6.41
N ILE A 616 4.41 5.71 -6.26
CA ILE A 616 3.86 6.47 -7.40
C ILE A 616 4.97 7.36 -7.92
N GLY A 617 5.30 7.19 -9.21
CA GLY A 617 6.30 7.99 -9.89
C GLY A 617 6.03 9.49 -9.76
N LEU A 618 7.02 10.23 -9.24
CA LEU A 618 6.94 11.68 -9.06
C LEU A 618 6.87 12.42 -10.40
N GLU A 619 7.17 11.74 -11.52
CA GLU A 619 7.15 12.33 -12.85
C GLU A 619 5.77 12.93 -13.16
N ARG A 620 4.69 12.18 -12.90
CA ARG A 620 3.31 12.63 -13.20
C ARG A 620 2.91 13.88 -12.38
N VAL A 621 3.34 13.94 -11.13
CA VAL A 621 3.11 15.11 -10.27
C VAL A 621 3.96 16.30 -10.73
N ALA A 622 5.21 16.03 -11.13
CA ALA A 622 6.14 17.05 -11.63
C ALA A 622 5.61 17.71 -12.91
N TRP A 623 4.95 16.98 -13.82
CA TRP A 623 4.29 17.55 -15.00
C TRP A 623 3.23 18.60 -14.63
N ILE A 624 2.35 18.26 -13.67
CA ILE A 624 1.31 19.18 -13.18
C ILE A 624 1.94 20.38 -12.47
N ALA A 625 2.93 20.14 -11.61
CA ALA A 625 3.65 21.21 -10.91
C ALA A 625 4.42 22.14 -11.85
N SER A 626 4.93 21.62 -12.97
CA SER A 626 5.63 22.40 -14.00
C SER A 626 4.66 23.32 -14.74
N ALA A 627 3.53 22.79 -15.21
CA ALA A 627 2.50 23.60 -15.87
C ALA A 627 1.94 24.69 -14.92
N LEU A 628 1.71 24.33 -13.66
CA LEU A 628 1.25 25.28 -12.64
C LEU A 628 2.31 26.34 -12.34
N SER A 629 3.60 25.98 -12.23
CA SER A 629 4.69 26.95 -12.02
C SER A 629 4.81 27.93 -13.18
N VAL A 630 4.67 27.46 -14.42
CA VAL A 630 4.66 28.34 -15.60
C VAL A 630 3.46 29.29 -15.55
N GLY A 631 2.26 28.79 -15.25
CA GLY A 631 1.06 29.62 -15.11
C GLY A 631 1.18 30.69 -14.00
N ILE A 632 1.69 30.30 -12.83
CA ILE A 632 1.95 31.24 -11.72
C ILE A 632 3.03 32.25 -12.12
N GLY A 633 4.09 31.81 -12.81
CA GLY A 633 5.16 32.68 -13.31
C GLY A 633 4.65 33.77 -14.24
N PHE A 634 3.79 33.40 -15.21
CA PHE A 634 3.13 34.37 -16.09
C PHE A 634 2.21 35.32 -15.31
N GLY A 635 1.45 34.82 -14.33
CA GLY A 635 0.60 35.67 -13.48
C GLY A 635 1.38 36.64 -12.60
N LEU A 636 2.58 36.26 -12.13
CA LEU A 636 3.43 37.07 -11.26
C LEU A 636 4.38 38.00 -12.04
N GLN A 637 4.44 37.87 -13.37
CA GLN A 637 5.40 38.59 -14.22
C GLN A 637 5.40 40.10 -13.95
N ALA A 638 4.23 40.74 -13.91
CA ALA A 638 4.11 42.18 -13.68
C ALA A 638 4.56 42.60 -12.26
N ILE A 639 4.35 41.74 -11.26
CA ILE A 639 4.77 42.01 -9.87
C ILE A 639 6.30 41.91 -9.76
N VAL A 640 6.90 40.87 -10.35
CA VAL A 640 8.35 40.70 -10.39
C VAL A 640 9.01 41.83 -11.16
N GLN A 641 8.45 42.23 -12.31
CA GLN A 641 8.98 43.35 -13.10
C GLN A 641 9.02 44.64 -12.29
N ASN A 642 7.94 44.98 -11.58
CA ASN A 642 7.89 46.17 -10.72
C ASN A 642 8.85 46.08 -9.53
N PHE A 643 8.97 44.90 -8.92
CA PHE A 643 9.91 44.66 -7.83
C PHE A 643 11.37 44.87 -8.28
N VAL A 644 11.76 44.23 -9.39
CA VAL A 644 13.11 44.36 -9.96
C VAL A 644 13.37 45.81 -10.38
N SER A 645 12.40 46.47 -11.00
CA SER A 645 12.51 47.90 -11.36
C SER A 645 12.70 48.77 -10.12
N GLY A 646 12.01 48.48 -9.02
CA GLY A 646 12.20 49.17 -7.74
C GLY A 646 13.61 49.00 -7.17
N LEU A 647 14.17 47.79 -7.23
CA LEU A 647 15.56 47.55 -6.81
C LEU A 647 16.56 48.33 -7.67
N ILE A 648 16.35 48.36 -8.99
CA ILE A 648 17.19 49.13 -9.92
C ILE A 648 17.13 50.62 -9.57
N LEU A 649 15.94 51.19 -9.36
CA LEU A 649 15.79 52.60 -8.96
C LEU A 649 16.52 52.93 -7.64
N LEU A 650 16.50 52.02 -6.67
CA LEU A 650 17.20 52.22 -5.39
C LEU A 650 18.73 52.10 -5.52
N ALA A 651 19.19 51.21 -6.39
CA ALA A 651 20.61 50.95 -6.62
C ALA A 651 21.28 52.02 -7.50
N GLU A 652 20.70 52.29 -8.67
CA GLU A 652 21.25 53.22 -9.66
C GLU A 652 20.86 54.68 -9.38
N ARG A 653 19.75 54.90 -8.66
CA ARG A 653 19.23 56.22 -8.27
C ARG A 653 19.10 57.23 -9.43
N PRO A 654 18.47 56.88 -10.58
CA PRO A 654 18.21 57.84 -11.66
C PRO A 654 17.21 58.93 -11.26
N VAL A 655 16.38 58.64 -10.25
CA VAL A 655 15.50 59.58 -9.56
C VAL A 655 15.60 59.33 -8.06
N LYS A 656 15.49 60.38 -7.25
CA LYS A 656 15.61 60.30 -5.79
C LYS A 656 14.38 60.89 -5.11
N VAL A 657 14.14 60.49 -3.87
CA VAL A 657 13.12 61.13 -3.03
C VAL A 657 13.46 62.61 -2.87
N GLY A 658 12.51 63.49 -3.19
CA GLY A 658 12.67 64.93 -3.23
C GLY A 658 12.93 65.51 -4.62
N ASP A 659 13.24 64.68 -5.63
CA ASP A 659 13.38 65.12 -7.01
C ASP A 659 12.02 65.52 -7.60
N TRP A 660 12.04 66.56 -8.43
CA TRP A 660 10.91 66.93 -9.25
C TRP A 660 11.04 66.22 -10.60
N VAL A 661 10.08 65.34 -10.89
CA VAL A 661 10.03 64.55 -12.11
C VAL A 661 8.77 64.84 -12.92
N SER A 662 8.87 64.66 -14.24
CA SER A 662 7.75 64.67 -15.18
C SER A 662 7.73 63.35 -15.96
N LEU A 663 6.61 62.65 -15.88
CA LEU A 663 6.36 61.36 -16.52
C LEU A 663 4.92 61.32 -17.04
N ASP A 664 4.74 61.11 -18.35
CA ASP A 664 3.43 60.89 -18.99
C ASP A 664 2.37 61.97 -18.66
N GLY A 665 2.80 63.24 -18.68
CA GLY A 665 1.92 64.40 -18.40
C GLY A 665 1.67 64.67 -16.90
N ALA A 666 2.10 63.78 -16.01
CA ALA A 666 2.10 64.02 -14.58
C ALA A 666 3.43 64.65 -14.14
N GLU A 667 3.35 65.72 -13.36
CA GLU A 667 4.50 66.49 -12.92
C GLU A 667 4.41 66.78 -11.42
N GLY A 668 5.47 66.47 -10.67
CA GLY A 668 5.48 66.62 -9.22
C GLY A 668 6.73 66.08 -8.54
N ASP A 669 6.71 66.12 -7.20
CA ASP A 669 7.83 65.75 -6.35
C ASP A 669 7.73 64.30 -5.87
N ILE A 670 8.82 63.54 -5.94
CA ILE A 670 8.86 62.17 -5.40
C ILE A 670 8.83 62.21 -3.87
N ARG A 671 7.79 61.65 -3.27
CA ARG A 671 7.63 61.54 -1.81
C ARG A 671 8.28 60.29 -1.24
N ARG A 672 8.10 59.16 -1.93
CA ARG A 672 8.58 57.86 -1.46
C ARG A 672 8.72 56.90 -2.63
N ILE A 673 9.81 56.13 -2.62
CA ILE A 673 10.02 55.00 -3.53
C ILE A 673 9.78 53.73 -2.71
N ASN A 674 8.69 53.02 -3.00
CA ASN A 674 8.43 51.69 -2.43
C ASN A 674 8.94 50.60 -3.39
N VAL A 675 8.88 49.35 -2.92
CA VAL A 675 9.37 48.20 -3.67
C VAL A 675 8.65 48.00 -5.02
N ARG A 676 7.36 48.31 -5.13
CA ARG A 676 6.54 48.10 -6.35
C ARG A 676 6.10 49.36 -7.07
N ALA A 677 6.10 50.50 -6.39
CA ALA A 677 5.58 51.74 -6.92
C ALA A 677 6.26 52.94 -6.25
N THR A 678 6.31 54.06 -6.96
CA THR A 678 6.81 55.33 -6.48
C THR A 678 5.65 56.30 -6.34
N GLU A 679 5.61 57.02 -5.23
CA GLU A 679 4.59 58.02 -4.90
C GLU A 679 5.09 59.40 -5.30
N ILE A 680 4.38 60.04 -6.23
CA ILE A 680 4.63 61.41 -6.70
C ILE A 680 3.54 62.32 -6.13
N GLN A 681 3.93 63.41 -5.50
CA GLN A 681 3.02 64.45 -5.06
C GLN A 681 2.84 65.49 -6.16
N LEU A 682 1.62 65.64 -6.66
CA LEU A 682 1.27 66.66 -7.64
C LEU A 682 1.10 68.04 -6.98
N TRP A 683 1.06 69.08 -7.81
CA TRP A 683 0.85 70.46 -7.40
C TRP A 683 -0.42 70.71 -6.58
N ASP A 684 -1.48 69.96 -6.85
CA ASP A 684 -2.75 70.01 -6.14
C ASP A 684 -2.74 69.25 -4.80
N ARG A 685 -1.57 68.73 -4.39
CA ARG A 685 -1.37 67.88 -3.20
C ARG A 685 -2.07 66.52 -3.27
N SER A 686 -2.44 66.05 -4.47
CA SER A 686 -2.82 64.65 -4.68
C SER A 686 -1.58 63.77 -4.85
N THR A 687 -1.66 62.51 -4.41
CA THR A 687 -0.57 61.52 -4.55
C THR A 687 -0.86 60.58 -5.70
N MET A 688 0.00 60.60 -6.72
CA MET A 688 -0.04 59.65 -7.81
C MET A 688 0.89 58.46 -7.52
N ILE A 689 0.34 57.26 -7.62
CA ILE A 689 1.09 56.01 -7.42
C ILE A 689 1.47 55.48 -8.80
N VAL A 690 2.77 55.54 -9.12
CA VAL A 690 3.30 55.11 -10.41
C VAL A 690 4.04 53.78 -10.24
N PRO A 691 3.73 52.73 -11.03
CA PRO A 691 4.47 51.47 -11.01
C PRO A 691 5.96 51.71 -11.30
N ASN A 692 6.84 51.04 -10.56
CA ASN A 692 8.29 51.26 -10.72
C ASN A 692 8.79 50.88 -12.12
N SER A 693 8.13 49.92 -12.79
CA SER A 693 8.48 49.56 -14.17
C SER A 693 8.40 50.74 -15.12
N GLU A 694 7.47 51.67 -14.90
CA GLU A 694 7.29 52.83 -15.79
C GLU A 694 8.48 53.78 -15.78
N PHE A 695 9.18 53.91 -14.65
CA PHE A 695 10.40 54.73 -14.58
C PHE A 695 11.60 54.11 -15.30
N ILE A 696 11.56 52.80 -15.56
CA ILE A 696 12.61 52.08 -16.28
C ILE A 696 12.25 51.95 -17.77
N THR A 697 10.98 51.74 -18.10
CA THR A 697 10.54 51.47 -19.47
C THR A 697 10.11 52.71 -20.25
N LYS A 698 9.67 53.78 -19.58
CA LYS A 698 9.26 55.04 -20.23
C LYS A 698 10.32 56.13 -20.04
N VAL A 699 10.27 57.15 -20.91
CA VAL A 699 11.11 58.34 -20.80
C VAL A 699 10.65 59.20 -19.62
N VAL A 700 11.55 59.45 -18.67
CA VAL A 700 11.32 60.29 -17.49
C VAL A 700 12.18 61.54 -17.60
N ARG A 701 11.58 62.73 -17.42
CA ARG A 701 12.32 63.98 -17.30
C ARG A 701 12.53 64.30 -15.82
N ASN A 702 13.76 64.17 -15.33
CA ASN A 702 14.13 64.63 -13.99
C ASN A 702 14.60 66.10 -14.06
N VAL A 703 13.82 67.00 -13.47
CA VAL A 703 14.04 68.46 -13.53
C VAL A 703 15.15 68.91 -12.57
N THR A 704 15.41 68.16 -11.50
CA THR A 704 16.32 68.57 -10.41
C THR A 704 17.58 67.71 -10.27
N HIS A 705 17.81 66.72 -11.13
CA HIS A 705 18.86 65.70 -10.96
C HIS A 705 20.30 66.22 -10.81
N ALA A 706 20.74 67.09 -11.73
CA ALA A 706 22.15 67.49 -11.84
C ALA A 706 22.43 68.91 -11.33
N SER A 707 21.55 69.87 -11.64
CA SER A 707 21.61 71.25 -11.15
C SER A 707 20.19 71.79 -11.02
N PRO A 708 19.72 72.17 -9.82
CA PRO A 708 18.36 72.61 -9.59
C PRO A 708 18.19 74.09 -9.91
N ILE A 709 18.67 74.55 -11.08
CA ILE A 709 18.48 75.94 -11.53
C ILE A 709 17.28 75.99 -12.47
N GLY A 710 16.34 76.88 -12.20
CA GLY A 710 15.18 77.11 -13.04
C GLY A 710 15.46 78.13 -14.14
N ARG A 711 14.99 77.89 -15.37
CA ARG A 711 15.07 78.87 -16.46
C ARG A 711 13.74 79.62 -16.60
N VAL A 712 13.74 80.91 -16.30
CA VAL A 712 12.64 81.84 -16.56
C VAL A 712 12.81 82.37 -17.98
N LEU A 713 11.81 82.14 -18.83
CA LEU A 713 11.76 82.67 -20.18
C LEU A 713 10.51 83.53 -20.33
N ILE A 714 10.72 84.78 -20.73
CA ILE A 714 9.65 85.73 -21.08
C ILE A 714 9.79 86.07 -22.56
N ARG A 715 8.71 85.88 -23.31
CA ARG A 715 8.60 86.31 -24.69
C ARG A 715 7.68 87.53 -24.73
N LEU A 716 8.19 88.65 -25.22
CA LEU A 716 7.47 89.91 -25.30
C LEU A 716 7.47 90.43 -26.74
N ALA A 717 6.32 90.86 -27.26
CA ALA A 717 6.20 91.48 -28.57
C ALA A 717 5.95 92.99 -28.40
N LEU A 718 6.73 93.82 -29.11
CA LEU A 718 6.64 95.29 -29.09
C LEU A 718 6.54 95.88 -30.50
N PRO A 719 5.91 97.04 -30.71
CA PRO A 719 5.77 97.63 -32.05
C PRO A 719 7.11 97.93 -32.72
N VAL A 720 7.18 97.83 -34.05
CA VAL A 720 8.40 98.06 -34.87
C VAL A 720 8.99 99.46 -34.69
N GLY A 721 8.18 100.45 -34.31
CA GLY A 721 8.63 101.83 -34.04
C GLY A 721 9.37 102.04 -32.72
N THR A 722 9.54 100.99 -31.90
CA THR A 722 10.19 101.07 -30.58
C THR A 722 11.70 100.94 -30.72
N ASP A 723 12.48 101.74 -29.99
CA ASP A 723 13.94 101.59 -29.93
C ASP A 723 14.35 100.26 -29.24
N PRO A 724 14.92 99.29 -29.98
CA PRO A 724 15.27 97.98 -29.43
C PRO A 724 16.35 98.05 -28.33
N SER A 725 17.23 99.05 -28.40
CA SER A 725 18.32 99.21 -27.43
C SER A 725 17.77 99.65 -26.07
N LYS A 726 16.83 100.61 -26.09
CA LYS A 726 16.14 101.11 -24.90
C LYS A 726 15.28 100.03 -24.24
N VAL A 727 14.57 99.22 -25.03
CA VAL A 727 13.79 98.07 -24.52
C VAL A 727 14.69 97.02 -23.88
N LYS A 728 15.79 96.67 -24.55
CA LYS A 728 16.75 95.71 -24.01
C LYS A 728 17.27 96.16 -22.66
N GLU A 729 17.61 97.45 -22.51
CA GLU A 729 18.08 98.01 -21.26
C GLU A 729 17.01 97.94 -20.15
N ILE A 730 15.77 98.33 -20.44
CA ILE A 730 14.65 98.29 -19.49
C ILE A 730 14.37 96.85 -19.00
N ILE A 731 14.31 95.89 -19.92
CA ILE A 731 14.07 94.49 -19.57
C ILE A 731 15.27 93.93 -18.79
N LEU A 732 16.50 94.32 -19.14
CA LEU A 732 17.69 93.88 -18.41
C LEU A 732 17.72 94.43 -16.98
N GLN A 733 17.34 95.70 -16.80
CA GLN A 733 17.20 96.34 -15.50
C GLN A 733 16.16 95.61 -14.63
N ALA A 734 15.00 95.25 -15.19
CA ALA A 734 13.98 94.48 -14.46
C ALA A 734 14.49 93.09 -14.01
N TYR A 735 15.28 92.42 -14.86
CA TYR A 735 15.90 91.14 -14.50
C TYR A 735 17.02 91.29 -13.45
N GLN A 736 17.81 92.37 -13.50
CA GLN A 736 18.89 92.65 -12.55
C GLN A 736 18.39 93.19 -11.20
N ALA A 737 17.26 93.90 -11.19
CA ALA A 737 16.65 94.42 -9.97
C ALA A 737 15.95 93.33 -9.13
N ASN A 738 15.63 92.19 -9.75
CA ASN A 738 14.94 91.11 -9.07
C ASN A 738 15.92 90.20 -8.30
N GLU A 739 15.90 90.27 -6.97
CA GLU A 739 16.79 89.49 -6.09
C GLU A 739 16.68 87.96 -6.26
N GLU A 740 15.59 87.43 -6.83
CA GLU A 740 15.40 85.99 -7.05
C GLU A 740 16.07 85.48 -8.34
N VAL A 741 16.51 86.38 -9.23
CA VAL A 741 17.25 86.07 -10.47
C VAL A 741 18.75 85.99 -10.17
N LEU A 742 19.41 84.96 -10.71
CA LEU A 742 20.83 84.72 -10.52
C LEU A 742 21.69 85.64 -11.39
N ASP A 743 22.75 86.19 -10.79
CA ASP A 743 23.79 86.93 -11.51
C ASP A 743 24.64 86.01 -12.40
N GLU A 744 24.80 84.74 -12.03
CA GLU A 744 25.50 83.71 -12.80
C GLU A 744 24.63 82.44 -12.89
N PRO A 745 24.19 81.99 -14.09
CA PRO A 745 24.42 82.58 -15.41
C PRO A 745 23.67 83.92 -15.59
N ARG A 746 24.34 84.90 -16.20
CA ARG A 746 23.78 86.25 -16.42
C ARG A 746 22.49 86.18 -17.25
N PRO A 747 21.47 86.99 -16.91
CA PRO A 747 20.29 87.11 -17.75
C PRO A 747 20.68 87.67 -19.12
N ASP A 748 20.06 87.14 -20.17
CA ASP A 748 20.30 87.55 -21.55
C ASP A 748 18.99 87.88 -22.25
N ILE A 749 19.04 88.89 -23.11
CA ILE A 749 17.89 89.40 -23.86
C ILE A 749 18.28 89.47 -25.32
N LEU A 750 17.58 88.66 -26.09
CA LEU A 750 17.76 88.50 -27.52
C LEU A 750 16.55 89.07 -28.23
N LEU A 751 16.79 89.83 -29.31
CA LEU A 751 15.76 90.08 -30.31
C LEU A 751 15.69 88.83 -31.19
N ASP A 752 14.66 88.02 -30.99
CA ASP A 752 14.51 86.70 -31.61
C ASP A 752 14.08 86.81 -33.07
N SER A 753 13.05 87.61 -33.35
CA SER A 753 12.55 87.83 -34.71
C SER A 753 11.81 89.16 -34.84
N ILE A 754 11.63 89.60 -36.09
CA ILE A 754 10.84 90.77 -36.48
C ILE A 754 9.71 90.25 -37.36
N ASP A 755 8.46 90.32 -36.90
CA ASP A 755 7.30 89.78 -37.61
C ASP A 755 6.13 90.79 -37.68
N ALA A 756 4.97 90.34 -38.18
CA ALA A 756 3.77 91.17 -38.31
C ALA A 756 3.19 91.64 -36.96
N SER A 757 3.56 90.99 -35.86
CA SER A 757 3.20 91.40 -34.49
C SER A 757 4.18 92.40 -33.89
N GLY A 758 5.37 92.57 -34.49
CA GLY A 758 6.37 93.55 -34.10
C GLY A 758 7.76 92.95 -33.85
N LEU A 759 8.54 93.60 -32.99
CA LEU A 759 9.81 93.14 -32.47
C LEU A 759 9.57 92.12 -31.35
N ILE A 760 10.04 90.88 -31.51
CA ILE A 760 9.91 89.82 -30.49
C ILE A 760 11.20 89.72 -29.69
N PHE A 761 11.09 90.01 -28.39
CA PHE A 761 12.17 89.84 -27.43
C PHE A 761 12.00 88.54 -26.66
N ILE A 762 13.07 87.77 -26.55
CA ILE A 762 13.19 86.63 -25.64
C ILE A 762 14.15 87.03 -24.54
N ALA A 763 13.61 87.22 -23.34
CA ALA A 763 14.39 87.44 -22.12
C ALA A 763 14.50 86.12 -21.37
N THR A 764 15.73 85.73 -21.07
CA THR A 764 16.05 84.51 -20.32
C THR A 764 16.80 84.87 -19.05
N GLY A 765 16.32 84.39 -17.91
CA GLY A 765 16.99 84.47 -16.62
C GLY A 765 16.99 83.13 -15.91
N TYR A 766 17.90 82.97 -14.96
CA TYR A 766 18.02 81.76 -14.16
C TYR A 766 17.67 82.04 -12.70
N VAL A 767 17.05 81.09 -12.01
CA VAL A 767 16.63 81.21 -10.61
C VAL A 767 17.12 80.01 -9.81
N ASN A 768 17.31 80.16 -8.50
CA ASN A 768 17.85 79.11 -7.60
C ASN A 768 17.03 77.81 -7.52
N SER A 769 15.80 77.78 -8.05
CA SER A 769 14.98 76.58 -8.10
C SER A 769 13.96 76.63 -9.23
N PRO A 770 13.76 75.54 -10.00
CA PRO A 770 12.65 75.39 -10.92
C PRO A 770 11.29 75.73 -10.30
N ARG A 771 11.13 75.55 -8.98
CA ARG A 771 9.85 75.77 -8.26
C ARG A 771 9.47 77.24 -8.16
N MET A 772 10.45 78.13 -8.30
CA MET A 772 10.24 79.58 -8.24
C MET A 772 9.95 80.18 -9.62
N VAL A 773 10.21 79.46 -10.71
CA VAL A 773 10.13 79.97 -12.09
C VAL A 773 8.78 80.64 -12.37
N ALA A 774 7.67 80.01 -11.99
CA ALA A 774 6.34 80.57 -12.26
C ALA A 774 6.10 81.89 -11.49
N ARG A 775 6.50 81.95 -10.22
CA ARG A 775 6.36 83.14 -9.36
C ARG A 775 7.25 84.27 -9.85
N VAL A 776 8.54 83.99 -10.09
CA VAL A 776 9.53 84.98 -10.57
C VAL A 776 9.14 85.50 -11.94
N ARG A 777 8.73 84.62 -12.86
CA ARG A 777 8.23 85.02 -14.18
C ARG A 777 7.06 85.99 -14.05
N SER A 778 6.11 85.73 -13.15
CA SER A 778 4.99 86.63 -12.93
C SER A 778 5.44 87.98 -12.37
N ALA A 779 6.33 87.98 -11.38
CA ALA A 779 6.88 89.20 -10.79
C ALA A 779 7.62 90.05 -11.83
N LEU A 780 8.49 89.43 -12.63
CA LEU A 780 9.21 90.07 -13.73
C LEU A 780 8.26 90.61 -14.80
N LEU A 781 7.19 89.89 -15.14
CA LEU A 781 6.19 90.39 -16.10
C LEU A 781 5.51 91.67 -15.60
N PHE A 782 5.12 91.73 -14.32
CA PHE A 782 4.54 92.94 -13.74
C PHE A 782 5.53 94.11 -13.72
N ASP A 783 6.78 93.85 -13.34
CA ASP A 783 7.84 94.86 -13.27
C ASP A 783 8.21 95.41 -14.66
N ILE A 784 8.36 94.51 -15.65
CA ILE A 784 8.59 94.88 -17.05
C ILE A 784 7.43 95.72 -17.59
N LEU A 785 6.18 95.33 -17.33
CA LEU A 785 5.01 96.11 -17.76
C LEU A 785 5.00 97.52 -17.14
N GLN A 786 5.36 97.63 -15.86
CA GLN A 786 5.43 98.91 -15.16
C GLN A 786 6.53 99.81 -15.76
N HIS A 787 7.75 99.29 -15.94
CA HIS A 787 8.84 100.07 -16.53
C HIS A 787 8.62 100.44 -18.00
N LEU A 788 7.93 99.59 -18.78
CA LEU A 788 7.54 99.93 -20.15
C LEU A 788 6.49 101.06 -20.17
N HIS A 789 5.55 101.05 -19.22
CA HIS A 789 4.57 102.12 -19.07
C HIS A 789 5.22 103.44 -18.67
N ASP A 790 6.11 103.43 -17.68
CA ASP A 790 6.82 104.63 -17.20
C ASP A 790 7.74 105.24 -18.28
N ALA A 791 8.21 104.42 -19.22
CA ALA A 791 9.02 104.84 -20.37
C ALA A 791 8.22 105.28 -21.61
N ASP A 792 6.88 105.31 -21.51
CA ASP A 792 5.91 105.60 -22.58
C ASP A 792 6.07 104.71 -23.83
N ILE A 793 6.45 103.43 -23.60
CA ILE A 793 6.61 102.43 -24.66
C ILE A 793 5.28 101.69 -24.85
N ALA A 794 4.63 101.94 -25.98
CA ALA A 794 3.37 101.29 -26.31
C ALA A 794 3.54 99.77 -26.50
N LEU A 795 2.65 98.99 -25.87
CA LEU A 795 2.50 97.57 -26.17
C LEU A 795 1.77 97.40 -27.52
N VAL A 796 1.99 96.27 -28.18
CA VAL A 796 1.30 95.95 -29.43
C VAL A 796 -0.20 95.84 -29.17
N ALA A 797 -0.97 96.83 -29.64
CA ALA A 797 -2.41 96.70 -29.77
C ALA A 797 -2.72 95.79 -30.96
N PRO A 798 -3.72 94.88 -30.87
CA PRO A 798 -4.14 94.11 -32.04
C PRO A 798 -4.52 95.04 -33.18
N ALA A 799 -4.01 94.77 -34.39
CA ALA A 799 -4.26 95.61 -35.55
C ALA A 799 -5.77 95.62 -35.88
N THR A 800 -6.45 96.72 -35.59
CA THR A 800 -7.85 96.92 -36.01
C THR A 800 -7.87 97.42 -37.45
N MET A 801 -8.15 96.54 -38.41
CA MET A 801 -8.41 96.94 -39.80
C MET A 801 -9.80 97.58 -39.88
N MET A 802 -9.86 98.91 -40.02
CA MET A 802 -11.11 99.63 -40.29
C MET A 802 -11.35 99.65 -41.81
N LEU A 803 -12.22 98.77 -42.33
CA LEU A 803 -12.74 98.91 -43.70
C LEU A 803 -13.68 100.12 -43.75
N LYS A 804 -13.29 101.17 -44.46
CA LYS A 804 -14.21 102.27 -44.80
C LYS A 804 -14.99 101.90 -46.06
N GLU A 805 -16.27 101.55 -45.90
CA GLU A 805 -17.20 101.49 -47.03
C GLU A 805 -17.30 102.87 -47.68
N VAL A 806 -16.87 102.98 -48.94
CA VAL A 806 -17.17 104.16 -49.77
C VAL A 806 -18.60 104.01 -50.25
N ALA A 807 -19.51 104.81 -49.69
CA ALA A 807 -20.90 104.87 -50.13
C ALA A 807 -20.99 105.36 -51.58
N ALA A 808 -21.31 104.45 -52.50
CA ALA A 808 -21.73 104.78 -53.85
C ALA A 808 -23.25 105.06 -53.86
N GLN A 809 -23.65 106.33 -53.96
CA GLN A 809 -25.00 106.70 -54.39
C GLN A 809 -24.94 107.38 -55.77
N ALA A 810 -25.35 106.59 -56.76
CA ALA A 810 -26.12 106.94 -57.96
C ALA A 810 -25.71 108.16 -58.81
N GLN A 811 -25.07 107.87 -59.95
CA GLN A 811 -25.44 108.54 -61.21
C GLN A 811 -26.30 107.59 -62.05
N ASN A 812 -27.61 107.84 -62.01
CA ASN A 812 -28.55 107.37 -63.02
C ASN A 812 -28.58 108.43 -64.14
N LYS A 813 -28.10 108.08 -65.34
CA LYS A 813 -28.69 108.49 -66.64
C LYS A 813 -27.96 107.83 -67.83
N THR A 814 -28.67 106.87 -68.45
CA THR A 814 -28.82 106.65 -69.90
C THR A 814 -27.59 106.51 -70.80
N HIS A 815 -27.32 105.26 -71.26
CA HIS A 815 -27.35 104.81 -72.67
C HIS A 815 -27.07 103.29 -72.67
N MET A 816 -28.03 102.39 -72.95
CA MET A 816 -28.46 101.93 -74.29
C MET A 816 -27.28 101.72 -75.24
N GLU A 817 -26.83 100.47 -75.42
CA GLU A 817 -27.03 99.69 -76.65
C GLU A 817 -26.22 98.38 -76.66
N GLY A 818 -26.87 97.29 -77.11
CA GLY A 818 -26.26 96.31 -78.00
C GLY A 818 -25.53 95.11 -77.39
N GLY A 819 -26.14 93.92 -77.47
CA GLY A 819 -25.40 92.66 -77.66
C GLY A 819 -24.77 92.59 -79.06
N PRO A 820 -24.46 91.41 -79.64
CA PRO A 820 -24.56 90.04 -79.14
C PRO A 820 -23.23 89.23 -79.24
N GLU A 821 -23.08 88.20 -78.40
CA GLU A 821 -22.91 86.77 -78.75
C GLU A 821 -22.71 85.95 -77.47
#